data_AF-A0A1X0JG01-F1
#
_entry.id   AF-A0A1X0JG01-F1
#
_cell.length_a   1.000
_cell.length_b   1.000
_cell.length_c   1.000
_cell.angle_alpha   90.00
_cell.angle_beta   90.00
_cell.angle_gamma   90.00
#
_symmetry.space_group_name_H-M   'P 1'
#
loop_
_entity.id
_entity.type
_entity.pdbx_description
1 polymer ?
#
loop_
_entity_poly.entity_id
_entity_poly.type
_entity_poly.pdbx_seq_one_letter_code
_entity_poly.pdbx_strand_id
1 'polypeptide(L)'
;MTEVSSRYAKGLKFAAKPDVMSQVEFEVFARAMSRFEREDAATRLLAERAADARAGQDFLDFFDIADARQWDPHTLWSKMTVQSRLRAALGKNPTSGKPVWLDLKESDESGMGPHGMLTGQIGSGKSETLVAFILALAMTHNPEVLQLILGDFKGETAMMALADLPQVQGVISNLEESASRLDRLEDMLNGEVVRRETILKAAGYKDVRNYERARATTRPELEPLGALVIVLDEFSELLKIRPSLTGTFDTVARKGRGLWMHILNASQRVESGRMAGMISQQTYSIGLKLKDAGQSRQAIGSPKAYTDLIGAPVGTGFLVHDDEHQLFRSFYVSAPFIAPVVGKAQRRRQEGQFIDAHRFETGVHSLPIDIELLDDEDDRAAQEQAEEQALAQTDVDSPTVVSTLVGRLAGAGRTCRPMHRMYLPPLEDIATIPLDEMAQEFWGRDWLDVTEDAGLRVPYGRADDPFGHTQNLVVADLSRAQGNVMAVGAPQSGKSTALQTIVTSLAISHSPQRVQFYGIDFGGGRLDALAGLPHVAGIAGQGNAEKVARVVSEVERILKDRVRSWEIAGCDLEEFRARKFAGKPGKIPEDGHGDVFLLVDNLPGLKQEDMDLHGRIVALGTGSALNYGVHLLVTNDQWATANLTLKEKCGTRVEMRVQEPTQSEAGDREMAGKVPDQPGRGLIKDKGKVLHFLAGVPVASAVLPAVESADYGQDAVQQTCALIAQRWSALGIAPAPTLPTLPAEVSYAELDDVPRGMLKLGIGDVALATVGVNLAECPHFYAVGSAKSGRTTVLRTLIASIQQSFTPEAAKIIAFDVGLELGAFIDPAYLTFYSSDSQQIGEASKKLAAKFAERTAPADASPEERARWRFSGPRYFIVIDDFTLLNVPGYSSMSLVAPLESAVSRGRQIGVHFLVASAVKNWMSTTGGNKIISGMSAAGSGVLILDGSRDDGPIVTGIRATPRAPGRGELIYPKGGRQVIQVATPPLPEGYSPISGGDEW
;
A
#
# COMPACT_ATOMS: atom_id res chain seq x y z
N MET A 1 33.27 35.54 68.02
CA MET A 1 34.25 36.46 67.41
C MET A 1 35.62 35.93 67.72
N THR A 2 36.50 35.79 66.73
CA THR A 2 37.84 36.39 66.64
C THR A 2 38.61 35.72 65.49
N GLU A 3 39.42 36.53 64.82
CA GLU A 3 39.98 36.45 63.47
C GLU A 3 41.00 35.34 63.20
N VAL A 4 41.08 34.98 61.90
CA VAL A 4 42.14 34.17 61.29
C VAL A 4 43.26 35.11 60.82
N SER A 5 44.46 34.95 61.36
CA SER A 5 45.69 35.64 60.91
C SER A 5 46.41 34.85 59.81
N SER A 6 47.00 35.58 58.85
CA SER A 6 47.49 35.08 57.55
C SER A 6 49.02 34.92 57.42
N ARG A 7 49.73 34.44 58.45
CA ARG A 7 51.19 34.17 58.34
C ARG A 7 51.58 32.73 58.74
N TYR A 8 52.12 32.01 57.77
CA TYR A 8 52.54 30.60 57.76
C TYR A 8 53.70 30.26 58.73
N ALA A 9 53.73 29.03 59.27
CA ALA A 9 54.68 27.93 58.90
C ALA A 9 54.79 26.82 59.98
N LYS A 10 54.67 25.55 59.53
CA LYS A 10 55.06 24.27 60.17
C LYS A 10 54.24 23.74 61.37
N GLY A 11 53.50 22.65 61.12
CA GLY A 11 53.11 21.62 62.11
C GLY A 11 51.62 21.58 62.45
N LEU A 12 50.94 20.48 62.14
CA LEU A 12 49.59 20.18 62.63
C LEU A 12 49.66 19.86 64.14
N LYS A 13 49.21 20.79 64.98
CA LYS A 13 48.72 20.48 66.34
C LYS A 13 47.25 20.87 66.42
N PHE A 14 46.40 19.90 66.74
CA PHE A 14 44.99 20.11 67.03
C PHE A 14 44.82 21.12 68.19
N ALA A 15 43.90 22.05 68.03
CA ALA A 15 43.57 23.09 69.01
C ALA A 15 42.34 22.73 69.87
N ALA A 16 42.18 21.46 70.26
CA ALA A 16 41.16 21.04 71.21
C ALA A 16 41.53 19.70 71.87
N LYS A 17 41.14 19.54 73.13
CA LYS A 17 41.16 18.26 73.86
C LYS A 17 39.77 17.63 73.73
N PRO A 18 39.61 16.43 73.16
CA PRO A 18 38.30 15.81 73.02
C PRO A 18 37.74 15.41 74.38
N ASP A 19 36.42 15.52 74.54
CA ASP A 19 35.70 14.91 75.64
C ASP A 19 35.73 13.38 75.52
N VAL A 20 35.81 12.68 76.64
CA VAL A 20 35.88 11.22 76.68
C VAL A 20 34.54 10.69 77.20
N MET A 21 33.87 9.82 76.44
CA MET A 21 32.63 9.17 76.83
C MET A 21 32.77 7.66 76.79
N SER A 22 31.97 6.93 77.56
CA SER A 22 32.00 5.47 77.52
C SER A 22 31.43 4.94 76.20
N GLN A 23 31.85 3.74 75.78
CA GLN A 23 31.38 3.13 74.53
C GLN A 23 29.84 2.97 74.51
N VAL A 24 29.23 2.71 75.66
CA VAL A 24 27.77 2.61 75.82
C VAL A 24 27.09 3.96 75.65
N GLU A 25 27.63 5.03 76.25
CA GLU A 25 27.10 6.38 76.07
C GLU A 25 27.28 6.88 74.64
N PHE A 26 28.39 6.52 73.98
CA PHE A 26 28.62 6.82 72.57
C PHE A 26 27.58 6.11 71.68
N GLU A 27 27.27 4.84 71.95
CA GLU A 27 26.25 4.10 71.20
C GLU A 27 24.85 4.70 71.38
N VAL A 28 24.50 5.09 72.61
CA VAL A 28 23.21 5.73 72.92
C VAL A 28 23.13 7.11 72.26
N PHE A 29 24.22 7.89 72.32
CA PHE A 29 24.30 9.21 71.67
C PHE A 29 24.23 9.09 70.14
N ALA A 30 24.97 8.15 69.54
CA ALA A 30 24.95 7.89 68.11
C ALA A 30 23.55 7.45 67.63
N ARG A 31 22.86 6.57 68.38
CA ARG A 31 21.47 6.20 68.08
C ARG A 31 20.52 7.40 68.23
N ALA A 32 20.69 8.23 69.25
CA ALA A 32 19.87 9.42 69.46
C ALA A 32 20.11 10.53 68.42
N MET A 33 21.30 10.54 67.80
CA MET A 33 21.71 11.46 66.73
C MET A 33 21.42 10.92 65.32
N SER A 34 21.23 9.62 65.14
CA SER A 34 20.91 9.00 63.84
C SER A 34 19.65 9.57 63.17
N ARG A 35 18.68 10.03 63.97
CA ARG A 35 17.46 10.71 63.49
C ARG A 35 17.69 12.11 62.91
N PHE A 36 18.91 12.65 63.04
CA PHE A 36 19.32 13.97 62.53
C PHE A 36 20.38 13.85 61.43
N GLU A 37 20.52 12.68 60.81
CA GLU A 37 21.32 12.55 59.59
C GLU A 37 20.82 13.55 58.54
N ARG A 38 21.76 14.25 57.90
CA ARG A 38 21.45 15.27 56.89
C ARG A 38 20.91 14.54 55.65
N GLU A 39 19.59 14.42 55.55
CA GLU A 39 18.92 14.04 54.30
C GLU A 39 19.09 15.19 53.28
N ASP A 40 20.22 15.18 52.59
CA ASP A 40 20.31 15.84 51.29
C ASP A 40 19.76 14.85 50.26
N ALA A 41 18.75 15.25 49.49
CA ALA A 41 18.12 14.38 48.49
C ALA A 41 19.16 13.81 47.50
N ALA A 42 20.25 14.55 47.26
CA ALA A 42 21.39 14.11 46.47
C ALA A 42 22.16 12.93 47.09
N THR A 43 22.40 12.94 48.41
CA THR A 43 23.12 11.86 49.11
C THR A 43 22.31 10.57 49.16
N ARG A 44 20.99 10.68 49.36
CA ARG A 44 20.08 9.52 49.29
C ARG A 44 20.02 8.92 47.89
N LEU A 45 19.95 9.76 46.86
CA LEU A 45 19.97 9.33 45.47
C LEU A 45 21.31 8.64 45.11
N LEU A 46 22.45 9.16 45.59
CA LEU A 46 23.76 8.54 45.39
C LEU A 46 23.88 7.20 46.11
N ALA A 47 23.36 7.08 47.34
CA ALA A 47 23.35 5.83 48.09
C ALA A 47 22.43 4.77 47.46
N GLU A 48 21.25 5.17 46.98
CA GLU A 48 20.32 4.30 46.23
C GLU A 48 20.97 3.82 44.92
N ARG A 49 21.59 4.72 44.14
CA ARG A 49 22.35 4.36 42.93
C ARG A 49 23.51 3.41 43.22
N ALA A 50 24.23 3.61 44.33
CA ALA A 50 25.35 2.76 44.71
C ALA A 50 24.88 1.35 45.10
N ALA A 51 23.73 1.25 45.78
CA ALA A 51 23.10 -0.03 46.08
C ALA A 51 22.63 -0.75 44.82
N ASP A 52 22.04 -0.03 43.87
CA ASP A 52 21.58 -0.57 42.59
C ASP A 52 22.75 -1.08 41.73
N ALA A 53 23.83 -0.32 41.62
CA ALA A 53 25.03 -0.74 40.91
C ALA A 53 25.66 -2.01 41.53
N ARG A 54 25.73 -2.09 42.86
CA ARG A 54 26.18 -3.30 43.55
C ARG A 54 25.28 -4.50 43.26
N ALA A 55 23.97 -4.29 43.21
CA ALA A 55 23.02 -5.34 42.86
C ALA A 55 23.14 -5.81 41.40
N GLY A 56 23.51 -4.91 40.47
CA GLY A 56 23.87 -5.26 39.09
C GLY A 56 25.16 -6.08 38.98
N GLN A 57 26.18 -5.72 39.76
CA GLN A 57 27.45 -6.45 39.80
C GLN A 57 27.27 -7.87 40.34
N ASP A 58 26.35 -8.10 41.29
CA ASP A 58 26.06 -9.43 41.84
C ASP A 58 25.66 -10.46 40.76
N PHE A 59 24.97 -10.01 39.70
CA PHE A 59 24.62 -10.87 38.57
C PHE A 59 25.85 -11.22 37.71
N LEU A 60 26.73 -10.26 37.45
CA LEU A 60 27.97 -10.49 36.70
C LEU A 60 28.92 -11.41 37.47
N ASP A 61 29.07 -11.18 38.77
CA ASP A 61 29.89 -11.98 39.67
C ASP A 61 29.38 -13.43 39.73
N PHE A 62 28.06 -13.63 39.75
CA PHE A 62 27.46 -14.98 39.69
C PHE A 62 27.88 -15.78 38.45
N PHE A 63 28.08 -15.13 37.31
CA PHE A 63 28.52 -15.76 36.07
C PHE A 63 30.04 -15.69 35.84
N ASP A 64 30.82 -15.26 36.83
CA ASP A 64 32.26 -15.03 36.72
C ASP A 64 32.63 -14.03 35.59
N ILE A 65 31.84 -12.97 35.40
CA ILE A 65 32.05 -11.96 34.36
C ILE A 65 32.67 -10.70 34.98
N ALA A 66 33.94 -10.44 34.66
CA ALA A 66 34.63 -9.23 35.12
C ALA A 66 34.23 -7.96 34.34
N ASP A 67 34.13 -8.05 33.01
CA ASP A 67 33.69 -6.93 32.15
C ASP A 67 32.65 -7.42 31.14
N ALA A 68 31.39 -7.00 31.31
CA ALA A 68 30.31 -7.38 30.41
C ALA A 68 30.57 -6.97 28.95
N ARG A 69 31.34 -5.90 28.69
CA ARG A 69 31.65 -5.42 27.33
C ARG A 69 32.59 -6.35 26.57
N GLN A 70 33.43 -7.07 27.30
CA GLN A 70 34.46 -7.97 26.75
C GLN A 70 34.08 -9.45 26.85
N TRP A 71 33.04 -9.77 27.62
CA TRP A 71 32.56 -11.12 27.81
C TRP A 71 32.22 -11.79 26.47
N ASP A 72 32.63 -13.05 26.32
CA ASP A 72 32.32 -13.90 25.17
C ASP A 72 31.21 -14.91 25.56
N PRO A 73 29.99 -14.79 24.99
CA PRO A 73 28.88 -15.70 25.25
C PRO A 73 29.17 -17.18 24.97
N HIS A 74 30.07 -17.50 24.03
CA HIS A 74 30.39 -18.89 23.69
C HIS A 74 31.03 -19.65 24.87
N THR A 75 31.63 -18.93 25.82
CA THR A 75 32.24 -19.52 27.03
C THR A 75 31.22 -20.19 27.95
N LEU A 76 29.99 -19.69 28.01
CA LEU A 76 28.90 -20.33 28.78
C LEU A 76 28.11 -21.30 27.93
N TRP A 77 27.82 -20.96 26.67
CA TRP A 77 27.10 -21.87 25.76
C TRP A 77 27.82 -23.21 25.55
N SER A 78 29.16 -23.21 25.53
CA SER A 78 29.96 -24.44 25.40
C SER A 78 29.97 -25.34 26.64
N LYS A 79 29.56 -24.81 27.81
CA LYS A 79 29.49 -25.57 29.07
C LYS A 79 28.15 -26.27 29.27
N MET A 80 27.18 -26.08 28.37
CA MET A 80 25.86 -26.67 28.49
C MET A 80 25.93 -28.21 28.40
N THR A 81 25.27 -28.88 29.34
CA THR A 81 25.14 -30.34 29.39
C THR A 81 23.66 -30.74 29.34
N VAL A 82 23.38 -32.02 29.16
CA VAL A 82 22.00 -32.55 29.23
C VAL A 82 21.36 -32.24 30.60
N GLN A 83 22.14 -32.27 31.68
CA GLN A 83 21.64 -31.97 33.04
C GLN A 83 21.37 -30.49 33.25
N SER A 84 22.19 -29.60 32.67
CA SER A 84 22.03 -28.15 32.82
C SER A 84 21.12 -27.51 31.77
N ARG A 85 20.65 -28.28 30.78
CA ARG A 85 19.71 -27.85 29.74
C ARG A 85 18.41 -27.35 30.37
N LEU A 86 17.92 -26.21 29.89
CA LEU A 86 16.74 -25.48 30.37
C LEU A 86 16.72 -25.18 31.88
N ARG A 87 17.91 -25.09 32.48
CA ARG A 87 18.08 -24.75 33.88
C ARG A 87 18.84 -23.44 34.02
N ALA A 88 18.26 -22.48 34.74
CA ALA A 88 18.89 -21.18 35.01
C ALA A 88 18.63 -20.73 36.45
N ALA A 89 19.49 -19.85 36.95
CA ALA A 89 19.36 -19.32 38.29
C ALA A 89 18.22 -18.30 38.33
N LEU A 90 17.28 -18.49 39.28
CA LEU A 90 16.22 -17.52 39.55
C LEU A 90 16.72 -16.39 40.45
N GLY A 91 17.71 -16.69 41.30
CA GLY A 91 18.29 -15.76 42.26
C GLY A 91 19.15 -16.49 43.29
N LYS A 92 19.44 -15.81 44.40
CA LYS A 92 20.16 -16.38 45.54
C LYS A 92 19.26 -16.43 46.76
N ASN A 93 19.42 -17.46 47.59
CA ASN A 93 18.78 -17.49 48.89
C ASN A 93 19.38 -16.36 49.77
N PRO A 94 18.58 -15.38 50.24
CA PRO A 94 19.11 -14.20 50.91
C PRO A 94 19.77 -14.50 52.27
N THR A 95 19.53 -15.68 52.85
CA THR A 95 20.10 -16.10 54.13
C THR A 95 21.40 -16.90 53.96
N SER A 96 21.46 -17.77 52.97
CA SER A 96 22.59 -18.69 52.77
C SER A 96 23.52 -18.32 51.60
N GLY A 97 23.13 -17.37 50.76
CA GLY A 97 23.86 -16.98 49.53
C GLY A 97 23.82 -18.03 48.42
N LYS A 98 23.27 -19.23 48.67
CA LYS A 98 23.22 -20.32 47.69
C LYS A 98 22.29 -19.98 46.52
N PRO A 99 22.64 -20.33 45.28
CA PRO A 99 21.77 -20.11 44.13
C PRO A 99 20.53 -21.00 44.18
N VAL A 100 19.39 -20.42 43.84
CA VAL A 100 18.12 -21.12 43.64
C VAL A 100 17.90 -21.27 42.14
N TRP A 101 17.80 -22.52 41.69
CA TRP A 101 17.71 -22.87 40.28
C TRP A 101 16.28 -23.21 39.91
N LEU A 102 15.82 -22.70 38.76
CA LEU A 102 14.60 -23.17 38.11
C LEU A 102 14.98 -24.05 36.92
N ASP A 103 14.45 -25.28 36.90
CA ASP A 103 14.71 -26.28 35.88
C ASP A 103 13.42 -26.59 35.10
N LEU A 104 13.32 -26.07 33.87
CA LEU A 104 12.11 -26.19 33.05
C LEU A 104 12.01 -27.56 32.34
N LYS A 105 12.98 -28.46 32.53
CA LYS A 105 12.88 -29.81 31.99
C LYS A 105 11.73 -30.56 32.64
N GLU A 106 11.28 -31.60 31.95
CA GLU A 106 10.27 -32.50 32.47
C GLU A 106 10.73 -33.28 33.71
N SER A 107 9.79 -33.72 34.53
CA SER A 107 10.06 -34.51 35.73
C SER A 107 10.77 -35.84 35.44
N ASP A 108 10.57 -36.43 34.25
CA ASP A 108 11.28 -37.64 33.79
C ASP A 108 12.75 -37.36 33.38
N GLU A 109 13.14 -36.09 33.33
CA GLU A 109 14.52 -35.59 33.20
C GLU A 109 15.03 -34.95 34.49
N SER A 110 14.38 -35.24 35.63
CA SER A 110 14.69 -34.65 36.94
C SER A 110 14.57 -33.13 36.98
N GLY A 111 13.79 -32.53 36.07
CA GLY A 111 13.42 -31.12 36.12
C GLY A 111 12.16 -30.86 36.93
N MET A 112 11.84 -29.59 37.14
CA MET A 112 10.66 -29.15 37.90
C MET A 112 9.37 -29.18 37.06
N GLY A 113 9.49 -29.43 35.76
CA GLY A 113 8.42 -29.57 34.77
C GLY A 113 8.28 -28.37 33.84
N PRO A 114 7.58 -28.54 32.71
CA PRO A 114 7.66 -27.61 31.57
C PRO A 114 6.79 -26.35 31.70
N HIS A 115 5.85 -26.29 32.64
CA HIS A 115 4.94 -25.17 32.80
C HIS A 115 4.89 -24.72 34.25
N GLY A 116 4.84 -23.41 34.47
CA GLY A 116 4.69 -22.86 35.80
C GLY A 116 4.24 -21.41 35.82
N MET A 117 3.95 -20.92 37.01
CA MET A 117 3.31 -19.61 37.21
C MET A 117 4.12 -18.72 38.15
N LEU A 118 4.26 -17.44 37.80
CA LEU A 118 4.81 -16.39 38.65
C LEU A 118 3.70 -15.46 39.12
N THR A 119 3.47 -15.36 40.43
CA THR A 119 2.48 -14.46 41.01
C THR A 119 3.14 -13.43 41.92
N GLY A 120 2.80 -12.15 41.76
CA GLY A 120 3.30 -11.08 42.62
C GLY A 120 2.50 -9.78 42.46
N GLN A 121 2.28 -9.05 43.55
CA GLN A 121 1.59 -7.77 43.49
C GLN A 121 2.43 -6.70 42.78
N ILE A 122 1.81 -5.57 42.41
CA ILE A 122 2.53 -4.42 41.83
C ILE A 122 3.68 -3.98 42.76
N GLY A 123 4.87 -3.75 42.21
CA GLY A 123 6.08 -3.37 42.96
C GLY A 123 6.78 -4.54 43.69
N SER A 124 6.36 -5.79 43.49
CA SER A 124 7.04 -6.97 44.09
C SER A 124 8.34 -7.37 43.39
N GLY A 125 8.61 -6.84 42.19
CA GLY A 125 9.78 -7.20 41.37
C GLY A 125 9.51 -8.26 40.31
N LYS A 126 8.24 -8.55 39.98
CA LYS A 126 7.81 -9.54 38.98
C LYS A 126 8.53 -9.38 37.63
N SER A 127 8.41 -8.22 36.99
CA SER A 127 8.96 -7.99 35.65
C SER A 127 10.48 -8.09 35.65
N GLU A 128 11.14 -7.52 36.66
CA GLU A 128 12.59 -7.65 36.85
C GLU A 128 13.04 -9.11 37.06
N THR A 129 12.28 -9.90 37.84
CA THR A 129 12.55 -11.34 38.04
C THR A 129 12.48 -12.09 36.72
N LEU A 130 11.49 -11.79 35.86
CA LEU A 130 11.37 -12.39 34.54
C LEU A 130 12.55 -11.98 33.64
N VAL A 131 12.90 -10.69 33.62
CA VAL A 131 14.01 -10.18 32.80
C VAL A 131 15.32 -10.83 33.20
N ALA A 132 15.63 -10.89 34.50
CA ALA A 132 16.83 -11.53 35.03
C ALA A 132 16.87 -13.04 34.71
N PHE A 133 15.73 -13.75 34.88
CA PHE A 133 15.66 -15.18 34.59
C PHE A 133 15.82 -15.49 33.09
N ILE A 134 15.16 -14.72 32.22
CA ILE A 134 15.29 -14.89 30.77
C ILE A 134 16.72 -14.58 30.32
N LEU A 135 17.34 -13.53 30.86
CA LEU A 135 18.72 -13.20 30.57
C LEU A 135 19.66 -14.33 31.01
N ALA A 136 19.49 -14.87 32.22
CA ALA A 136 20.25 -16.03 32.70
C ALA A 136 20.08 -17.27 31.80
N LEU A 137 18.87 -17.53 31.31
CA LEU A 137 18.61 -18.59 30.32
C LEU A 137 19.36 -18.34 29.01
N ALA A 138 19.28 -17.13 28.45
CA ALA A 138 19.93 -16.77 27.19
C ALA A 138 21.47 -16.77 27.27
N MET A 139 22.03 -16.41 28.43
CA MET A 139 23.47 -16.48 28.69
C MET A 139 23.99 -17.92 28.73
N THR A 140 23.16 -18.88 29.16
CA THR A 140 23.55 -20.27 29.33
C THR A 140 23.14 -21.18 28.17
N HIS A 141 22.19 -20.74 27.32
CA HIS A 141 21.64 -21.51 26.21
C HIS A 141 21.76 -20.74 24.90
N ASN A 142 22.38 -21.35 23.89
CA ASN A 142 22.44 -20.78 22.55
C ASN A 142 21.05 -20.81 21.86
N PRO A 143 20.84 -20.03 20.79
CA PRO A 143 19.56 -19.99 20.07
C PRO A 143 19.15 -21.31 19.41
N GLU A 144 20.07 -22.26 19.19
CA GLU A 144 19.73 -23.58 18.64
C GLU A 144 18.95 -24.43 19.65
N VAL A 145 19.22 -24.23 20.95
CA VAL A 145 18.63 -25.02 22.04
C VAL A 145 17.46 -24.30 22.70
N LEU A 146 17.43 -22.97 22.67
CA LEU A 146 16.41 -22.14 23.30
C LEU A 146 15.84 -21.10 22.32
N GLN A 147 14.53 -21.10 22.17
CA GLN A 147 13.76 -20.05 21.51
C GLN A 147 12.76 -19.44 22.50
N LEU A 148 12.52 -18.14 22.40
CA LEU A 148 11.69 -17.38 23.34
C LEU A 148 10.59 -16.61 22.60
N ILE A 149 9.38 -16.64 23.14
CA ILE A 149 8.30 -15.70 22.78
C ILE A 149 7.93 -14.95 24.05
N LEU A 150 8.01 -13.62 24.00
CA LEU A 150 7.75 -12.75 25.14
C LEU A 150 6.44 -11.99 24.88
N GLY A 151 5.46 -12.11 25.77
CA GLY A 151 4.20 -11.37 25.69
C GLY A 151 4.08 -10.39 26.85
N ASP A 152 3.81 -9.13 26.53
CA ASP A 152 3.54 -8.06 27.50
C ASP A 152 2.16 -7.45 27.21
N PHE A 153 1.26 -7.54 28.20
CA PHE A 153 -0.12 -7.14 28.05
C PHE A 153 -0.33 -5.62 28.00
N LYS A 154 0.36 -4.87 28.88
CA LYS A 154 0.19 -3.40 29.04
C LYS A 154 1.20 -2.57 28.26
N GLY A 155 2.21 -3.21 27.66
CA GLY A 155 3.28 -2.49 26.95
C GLY A 155 4.25 -1.77 27.88
N GLU A 156 4.34 -2.16 29.14
CA GLU A 156 5.27 -1.61 30.12
C GLU A 156 6.67 -2.24 29.95
N THR A 157 7.37 -1.83 28.88
CA THR A 157 8.83 -1.75 28.55
C THR A 157 9.89 -2.72 29.11
N ALA A 158 9.69 -3.47 30.20
CA ALA A 158 10.75 -4.23 30.85
C ALA A 158 11.29 -5.38 29.97
N MET A 159 10.41 -6.13 29.30
CA MET A 159 10.84 -7.21 28.41
C MET A 159 11.37 -6.71 27.06
N MET A 160 11.09 -5.45 26.70
CA MET A 160 11.60 -4.87 25.45
C MET A 160 13.13 -4.75 25.45
N ALA A 161 13.75 -4.62 26.63
CA ALA A 161 15.20 -4.68 26.80
C ALA A 161 15.83 -6.02 26.33
N LEU A 162 15.02 -7.06 26.16
CA LEU A 162 15.45 -8.39 25.72
C LEU A 162 15.16 -8.67 24.23
N ALA A 163 14.55 -7.73 23.50
CA ALA A 163 14.06 -7.95 22.14
C ALA A 163 15.16 -8.38 21.16
N ASP A 164 16.38 -7.88 21.35
CA ASP A 164 17.53 -8.15 20.48
C ASP A 164 18.27 -9.45 20.82
N LEU A 165 17.82 -10.22 21.82
CA LEU A 165 18.40 -11.53 22.11
C LEU A 165 18.21 -12.48 20.92
N PRO A 166 19.24 -13.24 20.50
CA PRO A 166 19.13 -14.14 19.35
C PRO A 166 18.17 -15.32 19.58
N GLN A 167 17.84 -15.63 20.84
CA GLN A 167 16.83 -16.63 21.20
C GLN A 167 15.40 -16.10 21.02
N VAL A 168 15.19 -14.78 21.13
CA VAL A 168 13.86 -14.17 21.10
C VAL A 168 13.34 -14.13 19.65
N GLN A 169 12.21 -14.80 19.44
CA GLN A 169 11.52 -14.86 18.16
C GLN A 169 10.61 -13.65 17.95
N GLY A 170 10.06 -13.09 19.03
CA GLY A 170 9.22 -11.90 19.02
C GLY A 170 8.84 -11.44 20.41
N VAL A 171 8.74 -10.12 20.58
CA VAL A 171 8.14 -9.47 21.75
C VAL A 171 6.78 -8.93 21.33
N ILE A 172 5.71 -9.51 21.86
CA ILE A 172 4.34 -9.16 21.54
C ILE A 172 3.85 -8.21 22.62
N SER A 173 3.96 -6.92 22.33
CA SER A 173 3.53 -5.84 23.22
C SER A 173 2.13 -5.33 22.88
N ASN A 174 1.55 -4.59 23.82
CA ASN A 174 0.27 -3.91 23.69
C ASN A 174 -0.86 -4.85 23.25
N LEU A 175 -0.89 -6.04 23.87
CA LEU A 175 -1.90 -7.06 23.57
C LEU A 175 -3.32 -6.65 23.98
N GLU A 176 -3.47 -5.65 24.86
CA GLU A 176 -4.77 -5.16 25.28
C GLU A 176 -5.52 -4.38 24.18
N GLU A 177 -4.81 -3.70 23.28
CA GLU A 177 -5.41 -2.82 22.27
C GLU A 177 -5.56 -3.48 20.88
N SER A 178 -4.85 -4.58 20.60
CA SER A 178 -4.82 -5.19 19.26
C SER A 178 -5.36 -6.62 19.23
N ALA A 179 -6.64 -6.75 18.84
CA ALA A 179 -7.28 -8.05 18.61
C ALA A 179 -6.62 -8.87 17.49
N SER A 180 -6.08 -8.20 16.45
CA SER A 180 -5.35 -8.85 15.35
C SER A 180 -4.04 -9.49 15.83
N ARG A 181 -3.31 -8.87 16.76
CA ARG A 181 -2.10 -9.47 17.35
C ARG A 181 -2.40 -10.72 18.17
N LEU A 182 -3.52 -10.73 18.89
CA LEU A 182 -3.95 -11.89 19.67
C LEU A 182 -4.35 -13.06 18.76
N ASP A 183 -5.09 -12.80 17.67
CA ASP A 183 -5.43 -13.81 16.67
C ASP A 183 -4.17 -14.36 15.99
N ARG A 184 -3.23 -13.48 15.64
CA ARG A 184 -1.93 -13.87 15.09
C ARG A 184 -1.11 -14.74 16.05
N LEU A 185 -1.08 -14.41 17.34
CA LEU A 185 -0.42 -15.21 18.37
C LEU A 185 -1.07 -16.60 18.50
N GLU A 186 -2.40 -16.66 18.49
CA GLU A 186 -3.17 -17.91 18.53
C GLU A 186 -2.79 -18.83 17.36
N ASP A 187 -2.84 -18.30 16.12
CA ASP A 187 -2.52 -19.05 14.92
C ASP A 187 -1.06 -19.50 14.85
N MET A 188 -0.12 -18.63 15.26
CA MET A 188 1.31 -18.95 15.31
C MET A 188 1.59 -20.11 16.28
N LEU A 189 1.03 -20.09 17.49
CA LEU A 189 1.24 -21.18 18.46
C LEU A 189 0.66 -22.51 17.97
N ASN A 190 -0.55 -22.47 17.40
CA ASN A 190 -1.16 -23.66 16.81
C ASN A 190 -0.35 -24.19 15.61
N GLY A 191 0.17 -23.28 14.78
CA GLY A 191 1.08 -23.57 13.68
C GLY A 191 2.36 -24.27 14.14
N GLU A 192 2.99 -23.80 15.22
CA GLU A 192 4.19 -24.42 15.78
C GLU A 192 3.95 -25.81 16.35
N VAL A 193 2.82 -26.03 17.03
CA VAL A 193 2.42 -27.38 17.48
C VAL A 193 2.35 -28.33 16.29
N VAL A 194 1.64 -27.94 15.22
CA VAL A 194 1.47 -28.77 14.01
C VAL A 194 2.80 -28.97 13.27
N ARG A 195 3.64 -27.94 13.19
CA ARG A 195 4.96 -28.01 12.55
C ARG A 195 5.85 -29.03 13.25
N ARG A 196 6.00 -28.93 14.58
CA ARG A 196 6.81 -29.87 15.38
C ARG A 196 6.27 -31.30 15.28
N GLU A 197 4.96 -31.50 15.39
CA GLU A 197 4.33 -32.82 15.20
C GLU A 197 4.62 -33.41 13.81
N THR A 198 4.57 -32.58 12.77
CA THR A 198 4.85 -32.99 11.38
C THR A 198 6.31 -33.41 11.20
N ILE A 199 7.26 -32.65 11.75
CA ILE A 199 8.70 -32.97 11.70
C ILE A 199 8.98 -34.29 12.43
N LEU A 200 8.46 -34.44 13.65
CA LEU A 200 8.64 -35.66 14.44
C LEU A 200 8.07 -36.89 13.73
N LYS A 201 6.86 -36.78 13.19
CA LYS A 201 6.20 -37.85 12.43
C LYS A 201 6.99 -38.24 11.19
N ALA A 202 7.50 -37.26 10.43
CA ALA A 202 8.31 -37.50 9.24
C ALA A 202 9.65 -38.18 9.59
N ALA A 203 10.25 -37.82 10.72
CA ALA A 203 11.50 -38.39 11.19
C ALA A 203 11.35 -39.73 11.95
N GLY A 204 10.12 -40.12 12.32
CA GLY A 204 9.81 -41.37 13.01
C GLY A 204 9.98 -41.32 14.53
N TYR A 205 9.93 -40.14 15.15
CA TYR A 205 10.08 -39.95 16.60
C TYR A 205 8.74 -39.56 17.26
N LYS A 206 8.57 -39.92 18.53
CA LYS A 206 7.35 -39.63 19.31
C LYS A 206 7.40 -38.28 20.02
N ASP A 207 8.60 -37.79 20.31
CA ASP A 207 8.87 -36.59 21.08
C ASP A 207 10.19 -35.95 20.64
N VAL A 208 10.36 -34.66 20.95
CA VAL A 208 11.55 -33.88 20.60
C VAL A 208 12.79 -34.39 21.34
N ARG A 209 12.63 -34.95 22.54
CA ARG A 209 13.72 -35.51 23.33
C ARG A 209 14.47 -36.62 22.60
N ASN A 210 13.75 -37.63 22.11
CA ASN A 210 14.33 -38.73 21.36
C ASN A 210 14.86 -38.27 20.00
N TYR A 211 14.18 -37.30 19.38
CA TYR A 211 14.61 -36.69 18.12
C TYR A 211 15.95 -35.96 18.26
N GLU A 212 16.10 -35.05 19.23
CA GLU A 212 17.35 -34.31 19.46
C GLU A 212 18.47 -35.20 20.00
N ARG A 213 18.16 -36.22 20.80
CA ARG A 213 19.15 -37.23 21.19
C ARG A 213 19.69 -37.97 19.96
N ALA A 214 18.81 -38.37 19.04
CA ALA A 214 19.23 -39.02 17.81
C ALA A 214 20.04 -38.06 16.94
N ARG A 215 19.63 -36.80 16.83
CA ARG A 215 20.36 -35.76 16.11
C ARG A 215 21.78 -35.57 16.63
N ALA A 216 21.95 -35.49 17.95
CA ALA A 216 23.25 -35.31 18.58
C ALA A 216 24.19 -36.52 18.49
N THR A 217 23.70 -37.71 18.09
CA THR A 217 24.47 -38.97 18.16
C THR A 217 24.55 -39.72 16.83
N THR A 218 23.40 -39.94 16.19
CA THR A 218 23.25 -40.88 15.06
C THR A 218 22.75 -40.22 13.77
N ARG A 219 22.09 -39.07 13.87
CA ARG A 219 21.38 -38.41 12.75
C ARG A 219 21.61 -36.89 12.69
N PRO A 220 22.87 -36.43 12.53
CA PRO A 220 23.21 -35.01 12.56
C PRO A 220 22.56 -34.19 11.42
N GLU A 221 22.02 -34.85 10.40
CA GLU A 221 21.30 -34.22 9.28
C GLU A 221 19.92 -33.66 9.66
N LEU A 222 19.37 -34.05 10.81
CA LEU A 222 18.07 -33.57 11.29
C LEU A 222 18.08 -32.07 11.60
N GLU A 223 16.96 -31.39 11.32
CA GLU A 223 16.76 -29.98 11.69
C GLU A 223 16.69 -29.83 13.22
N PRO A 224 17.38 -28.87 13.85
CA PRO A 224 17.32 -28.63 15.28
C PRO A 224 15.92 -28.18 15.71
N LEU A 225 15.41 -28.82 16.75
CA LEU A 225 14.18 -28.45 17.46
C LEU A 225 14.54 -28.00 18.88
N GLY A 226 14.96 -26.73 19.00
CA GLY A 226 15.17 -26.08 20.28
C GLY A 226 13.87 -25.99 21.10
N ALA A 227 14.02 -25.90 22.42
CA ALA A 227 12.87 -25.69 23.30
C ALA A 227 12.31 -24.28 23.12
N LEU A 228 10.99 -24.17 22.97
CA LEU A 228 10.29 -22.90 22.92
C LEU A 228 9.76 -22.55 24.31
N VAL A 229 10.22 -21.47 24.90
CA VAL A 229 9.71 -20.96 26.18
C VAL A 229 8.86 -19.71 25.91
N ILE A 230 7.57 -19.82 26.24
CA ILE A 230 6.58 -18.76 26.07
C ILE A 230 6.40 -18.08 27.42
N VAL A 231 6.83 -16.82 27.52
CA VAL A 231 6.73 -16.02 28.74
C VAL A 231 5.65 -14.97 28.54
N LEU A 232 4.62 -14.98 29.37
CA LEU A 232 3.46 -14.08 29.23
C LEU A 232 3.26 -13.29 30.51
N ASP A 233 3.41 -11.98 30.46
CA ASP A 233 3.03 -11.11 31.58
C ASP A 233 1.53 -10.76 31.54
N GLU A 234 0.98 -10.58 32.74
CA GLU A 234 -0.45 -10.34 33.01
C GLU A 234 -1.41 -11.30 32.30
N PHE A 235 -1.03 -12.58 32.26
CA PHE A 235 -1.76 -13.63 31.57
C PHE A 235 -3.27 -13.71 31.93
N SER A 236 -3.62 -13.44 33.19
CA SER A 236 -5.02 -13.43 33.64
C SER A 236 -5.86 -12.37 32.91
N GLU A 237 -5.31 -11.19 32.62
CA GLU A 237 -6.03 -10.13 31.90
C GLU A 237 -6.15 -10.46 30.41
N LEU A 238 -5.11 -11.08 29.83
CA LEU A 238 -5.13 -11.58 28.46
C LEU A 238 -6.31 -12.55 28.22
N LEU A 239 -6.54 -13.50 29.13
CA LEU A 239 -7.67 -14.44 29.03
C LEU A 239 -9.04 -13.81 29.30
N LYS A 240 -9.09 -12.60 29.89
CA LYS A 240 -10.34 -11.83 30.01
C LYS A 240 -10.75 -11.26 28.68
N ILE A 241 -9.80 -10.68 27.96
CA ILE A 241 -10.01 -10.07 26.64
C ILE A 241 -10.25 -11.15 25.58
N ARG A 242 -9.45 -12.23 25.58
CA ARG A 242 -9.52 -13.26 24.53
C ARG A 242 -9.70 -14.66 25.12
N PRO A 243 -10.94 -15.08 25.42
CA PRO A 243 -11.21 -16.41 25.96
C PRO A 243 -10.81 -17.58 25.05
N SER A 244 -10.76 -17.40 23.71
CA SER A 244 -10.40 -18.46 22.75
C SER A 244 -9.00 -19.03 23.01
N LEU A 245 -8.05 -18.16 23.39
CA LEU A 245 -6.67 -18.53 23.70
C LEU A 245 -6.55 -19.58 24.80
N THR A 246 -7.56 -19.75 25.65
CA THR A 246 -7.60 -20.82 26.66
C THR A 246 -7.40 -22.20 26.04
N GLY A 247 -8.07 -22.48 24.90
CA GLY A 247 -7.97 -23.77 24.21
C GLY A 247 -6.60 -23.98 23.55
N THR A 248 -6.02 -22.90 23.03
CA THR A 248 -4.69 -22.90 22.44
C THR A 248 -3.62 -23.14 23.50
N PHE A 249 -3.65 -22.43 24.63
CA PHE A 249 -2.71 -22.67 25.73
C PHE A 249 -2.91 -24.02 26.42
N ASP A 250 -4.14 -24.54 26.53
CA ASP A 250 -4.38 -25.91 26.99
C ASP A 250 -3.76 -26.95 26.03
N THR A 251 -3.90 -26.73 24.73
CA THR A 251 -3.27 -27.58 23.71
C THR A 251 -1.75 -27.54 23.82
N VAL A 252 -1.17 -26.34 23.95
CA VAL A 252 0.28 -26.18 24.17
C VAL A 252 0.71 -26.79 25.49
N ALA A 253 -0.05 -26.67 26.59
CA ALA A 253 0.32 -27.29 27.87
C ALA A 253 0.26 -28.83 27.80
N ARG A 254 -0.80 -29.38 27.20
CA ARG A 254 -1.02 -30.83 27.12
C ARG A 254 -0.08 -31.52 26.15
N LYS A 255 0.18 -30.93 24.98
CA LYS A 255 1.07 -31.49 23.95
C LYS A 255 2.52 -31.01 24.11
N GLY A 256 2.73 -29.85 24.71
CA GLY A 256 4.00 -29.13 24.75
C GLY A 256 5.12 -29.88 25.44
N ARG A 257 4.79 -30.74 26.41
CA ARG A 257 5.71 -31.70 27.04
C ARG A 257 6.58 -32.42 25.98
N GLY A 258 5.93 -33.26 25.16
CA GLY A 258 6.62 -34.01 24.09
C GLY A 258 7.17 -33.14 22.95
N LEU A 259 6.72 -31.88 22.83
CA LEU A 259 7.15 -30.94 21.80
C LEU A 259 8.23 -29.94 22.28
N TRP A 260 8.67 -30.01 23.54
CA TRP A 260 9.50 -28.98 24.19
C TRP A 260 8.97 -27.55 23.99
N MET A 261 7.67 -27.38 24.23
CA MET A 261 7.03 -26.07 24.33
C MET A 261 6.66 -25.85 25.80
N HIS A 262 7.18 -24.79 26.38
CA HIS A 262 7.12 -24.46 27.80
C HIS A 262 6.35 -23.16 27.99
N ILE A 263 5.60 -23.04 29.08
CA ILE A 263 4.82 -21.83 29.38
C ILE A 263 5.20 -21.33 30.77
N LEU A 264 5.67 -20.09 30.84
CA LEU A 264 5.86 -19.36 32.08
C LEU A 264 4.91 -18.15 32.08
N ASN A 265 3.77 -18.29 32.76
CA ASN A 265 2.80 -17.21 32.86
C ASN A 265 3.03 -16.41 34.14
N ALA A 266 3.00 -15.09 34.03
CA ALA A 266 3.10 -14.17 35.15
C ALA A 266 1.79 -13.41 35.33
N SER A 267 1.38 -13.19 36.58
CA SER A 267 0.16 -12.46 36.88
C SER A 267 0.23 -11.77 38.24
N GLN A 268 -0.61 -10.77 38.43
CA GLN A 268 -0.77 -10.12 39.73
C GLN A 268 -1.56 -10.99 40.71
N ARG A 269 -2.43 -11.87 40.20
CA ARG A 269 -3.32 -12.74 40.98
C ARG A 269 -3.57 -14.04 40.24
N VAL A 270 -3.83 -15.11 41.00
CA VAL A 270 -4.26 -16.39 40.44
C VAL A 270 -5.77 -16.35 40.16
N GLU A 271 -6.18 -16.69 38.95
CA GLU A 271 -7.58 -16.88 38.58
C GLU A 271 -7.90 -18.37 38.42
N SER A 272 -8.52 -18.98 39.43
CA SER A 272 -8.76 -20.43 39.48
C SER A 272 -9.86 -20.93 38.53
N GLY A 273 -10.68 -20.05 37.96
CA GLY A 273 -11.85 -20.43 37.14
C GLY A 273 -11.51 -20.76 35.69
N ARG A 274 -11.06 -19.76 34.91
CA ARG A 274 -10.78 -19.90 33.46
C ARG A 274 -9.51 -20.71 33.17
N MET A 275 -8.62 -20.86 34.15
CA MET A 275 -7.31 -21.51 33.99
C MET A 275 -7.27 -22.95 34.49
N ALA A 276 -8.40 -23.57 34.88
CA ALA A 276 -8.40 -24.88 35.56
C ALA A 276 -7.67 -25.99 34.78
N GLY A 277 -7.82 -26.05 33.45
CA GLY A 277 -7.10 -26.99 32.59
C GLY A 277 -5.59 -26.77 32.58
N MET A 278 -5.15 -25.52 32.38
CA MET A 278 -3.73 -25.16 32.36
C MET A 278 -3.08 -25.29 33.75
N ILE A 279 -3.75 -24.87 34.83
CA ILE A 279 -3.27 -25.02 36.22
C ILE A 279 -2.97 -26.48 36.53
N SER A 280 -3.77 -27.43 36.00
CA SER A 280 -3.52 -28.86 36.19
C SER A 280 -2.20 -29.35 35.56
N GLN A 281 -1.65 -28.60 34.60
CA GLN A 281 -0.39 -28.91 33.92
C GLN A 281 0.81 -28.14 34.49
N GLN A 282 0.59 -27.20 35.42
CA GLN A 282 1.65 -26.46 36.08
C GLN A 282 2.27 -27.29 37.20
N THR A 283 3.59 -27.39 37.21
CA THR A 283 4.34 -28.26 38.14
C THR A 283 5.21 -27.50 39.13
N TYR A 284 5.36 -26.18 38.92
CA TYR A 284 6.03 -25.28 39.85
C TYR A 284 5.33 -23.92 39.91
N SER A 285 5.47 -23.24 41.06
CA SER A 285 4.93 -21.90 41.30
C SER A 285 5.98 -20.99 41.91
N ILE A 286 6.00 -19.73 41.48
CA ILE A 286 6.86 -18.68 42.02
C ILE A 286 5.96 -17.63 42.66
N GLY A 287 6.06 -17.48 43.98
CA GLY A 287 5.32 -16.47 44.74
C GLY A 287 6.24 -15.37 45.23
N LEU A 288 6.17 -14.20 44.59
CA LEU A 288 6.74 -12.97 45.15
C LEU A 288 5.79 -12.40 46.22
N LYS A 289 6.08 -11.21 46.74
CA LYS A 289 5.19 -10.54 47.70
C LYS A 289 3.76 -10.43 47.16
N LEU A 290 2.79 -10.92 47.93
CA LEU A 290 1.36 -10.89 47.60
C LEU A 290 0.56 -10.02 48.57
N LYS A 291 -0.66 -9.64 48.17
CA LYS A 291 -1.48 -8.66 48.91
C LYS A 291 -2.04 -9.21 50.21
N ASP A 292 -2.40 -10.49 50.24
CA ASP A 292 -3.01 -11.15 51.39
C ASP A 292 -2.72 -12.67 51.42
N ALA A 293 -3.00 -13.28 52.57
CA ALA A 293 -2.80 -14.72 52.79
C ALA A 293 -3.68 -15.62 51.89
N GLY A 294 -4.81 -15.13 51.41
CA GLY A 294 -5.70 -15.85 50.51
C GLY A 294 -5.08 -16.03 49.13
N GLN A 295 -4.60 -14.93 48.54
CA GLN A 295 -3.86 -14.93 47.28
C GLN A 295 -2.58 -15.76 47.37
N SER A 296 -1.87 -15.67 48.50
CA SER A 296 -0.67 -16.46 48.78
C SER A 296 -0.96 -17.97 48.72
N ARG A 297 -2.02 -18.43 49.41
CA ARG A 297 -2.44 -19.84 49.36
C ARG A 297 -2.83 -20.29 47.96
N GLN A 298 -3.51 -19.44 47.19
CA GLN A 298 -3.88 -19.77 45.81
C GLN A 298 -2.69 -19.84 44.87
N ALA A 299 -1.65 -19.04 45.09
CA ALA A 299 -0.45 -19.00 44.26
C ALA A 299 0.55 -20.11 44.55
N ILE A 300 0.83 -20.36 45.84
CA ILE A 300 1.94 -21.21 46.26
C ILE A 300 1.56 -22.26 47.32
N GLY A 301 0.25 -22.51 47.51
CA GLY A 301 -0.25 -23.50 48.47
C GLY A 301 -0.07 -23.13 49.95
N SER A 302 0.47 -21.94 50.25
CA SER A 302 0.90 -21.54 51.59
C SER A 302 0.73 -20.03 51.82
N PRO A 303 0.53 -19.52 53.05
CA PRO A 303 0.50 -18.09 53.30
C PRO A 303 1.87 -17.39 53.24
N LYS A 304 2.98 -18.14 53.14
CA LYS A 304 4.37 -17.63 53.25
C LYS A 304 4.71 -16.43 52.38
N ALA A 305 4.25 -16.37 51.13
CA ALA A 305 4.51 -15.24 50.22
C ALA A 305 3.81 -13.93 50.63
N TYR A 306 2.91 -13.99 51.62
CA TYR A 306 2.33 -12.83 52.28
C TYR A 306 2.98 -12.61 53.65
N THR A 307 3.03 -13.63 54.51
CA THR A 307 3.47 -13.49 55.91
C THR A 307 4.96 -13.26 56.07
N ASP A 308 5.78 -13.96 55.28
CA ASP A 308 7.23 -14.01 55.48
C ASP A 308 7.94 -12.94 54.64
N LEU A 309 7.25 -12.40 53.62
CA LEU A 309 7.76 -11.35 52.73
C LEU A 309 7.33 -9.94 53.14
N ILE A 310 6.74 -9.78 54.34
CA ILE A 310 6.46 -8.45 54.90
C ILE A 310 7.79 -7.75 55.21
N GLY A 311 8.02 -6.60 54.58
CA GLY A 311 9.26 -5.84 54.73
C GLY A 311 10.49 -6.43 54.04
N ALA A 312 10.35 -7.58 53.35
CA ALA A 312 11.42 -8.14 52.54
C ALA A 312 11.77 -7.22 51.34
N PRO A 313 13.04 -7.17 50.90
CA PRO A 313 13.43 -6.43 49.71
C PRO A 313 12.66 -6.87 48.45
N VAL A 314 12.50 -5.95 47.50
CA VAL A 314 11.91 -6.23 46.18
C VAL A 314 12.70 -7.35 45.48
N GLY A 315 11.99 -8.23 44.77
CA GLY A 315 12.57 -9.42 44.12
C GLY A 315 12.69 -10.65 45.05
N THR A 316 12.34 -10.52 46.34
CA THR A 316 12.28 -11.68 47.24
C THR A 316 11.02 -12.50 47.01
N GLY A 317 11.15 -13.82 46.92
CA GLY A 317 10.05 -14.74 46.69
C GLY A 317 10.34 -16.17 47.09
N PHE A 318 9.34 -17.03 46.89
CA PHE A 318 9.46 -18.48 47.06
C PHE A 318 9.28 -19.18 45.72
N LEU A 319 10.21 -20.06 45.37
CA LEU A 319 10.00 -21.10 44.36
C LEU A 319 9.40 -22.30 45.06
N VAL A 320 8.30 -22.84 44.51
CA VAL A 320 7.58 -24.00 45.04
C VAL A 320 7.53 -25.09 44.00
N HIS A 321 8.03 -26.26 44.37
CA HIS A 321 7.97 -27.49 43.59
C HIS A 321 7.89 -28.66 44.58
N ASP A 322 7.03 -29.65 44.31
CA ASP A 322 6.77 -30.79 45.21
C ASP A 322 6.52 -30.37 46.68
N ASP A 323 5.71 -29.34 46.87
CA ASP A 323 5.36 -28.71 48.17
C ASP A 323 6.55 -28.11 48.97
N GLU A 324 7.77 -28.09 48.40
CA GLU A 324 8.94 -27.48 49.01
C GLU A 324 9.03 -25.98 48.69
N HIS A 325 9.06 -25.12 49.72
CA HIS A 325 9.22 -23.67 49.56
C HIS A 325 10.69 -23.26 49.66
N GLN A 326 11.31 -22.92 48.53
CA GLN A 326 12.69 -22.42 48.46
C GLN A 326 12.70 -20.89 48.39
N LEU A 327 13.19 -20.24 49.45
CA LEU A 327 13.33 -18.79 49.50
C LEU A 327 14.47 -18.31 48.59
N PHE A 328 14.19 -17.30 47.76
CA PHE A 328 15.18 -16.65 46.90
C PHE A 328 14.96 -15.14 46.86
N ARG A 329 15.99 -14.42 46.44
CA ARG A 329 15.94 -13.03 45.98
C ARG A 329 16.47 -12.98 44.56
N SER A 330 15.67 -12.46 43.64
CA SER A 330 16.04 -12.32 42.22
C SER A 330 17.23 -11.38 42.06
N PHE A 331 17.98 -11.58 40.98
CA PHE A 331 18.98 -10.61 40.55
C PHE A 331 18.33 -9.31 40.05
N TYR A 332 19.11 -8.23 40.04
CA TYR A 332 18.71 -6.93 39.50
C TYR A 332 19.62 -6.58 38.32
N VAL A 333 19.14 -6.77 37.09
CA VAL A 333 19.91 -6.62 35.84
C VAL A 333 19.60 -5.32 35.11
N SER A 334 18.56 -4.61 35.53
CA SER A 334 18.25 -3.26 35.06
C SER A 334 19.11 -2.17 35.70
N ALA A 335 20.02 -2.53 36.61
CA ALA A 335 21.00 -1.61 37.19
C ALA A 335 21.91 -0.98 36.11
N PRO A 336 22.38 0.27 36.31
CA PRO A 336 23.44 0.86 35.49
C PRO A 336 24.67 -0.05 35.45
N PHE A 337 25.24 -0.26 34.25
CA PHE A 337 26.49 -1.00 34.11
C PHE A 337 27.67 -0.07 34.43
N ILE A 338 28.51 -0.50 35.38
CA ILE A 338 29.76 0.20 35.72
C ILE A 338 30.92 -0.58 35.12
N ALA A 339 31.66 0.07 34.23
CA ALA A 339 32.86 -0.49 33.64
C ALA A 339 33.95 -0.69 34.71
N PRO A 340 34.67 -1.82 34.70
CA PRO A 340 35.81 -2.01 35.59
C PRO A 340 36.95 -1.03 35.24
N VAL A 341 37.66 -0.55 36.27
CA VAL A 341 38.75 0.41 36.12
C VAL A 341 40.00 -0.30 35.59
N VAL A 342 40.50 0.13 34.42
CA VAL A 342 41.65 -0.47 33.74
C VAL A 342 42.94 -0.23 34.52
N GLY A 343 43.70 -1.29 34.82
CA GLY A 343 45.05 -1.21 35.43
C GLY A 343 45.15 -1.68 36.88
N LYS A 344 44.04 -2.00 37.54
CA LYS A 344 44.03 -2.72 38.82
C LYS A 344 43.21 -3.99 38.66
N ALA A 345 43.77 -5.14 39.05
CA ALA A 345 43.03 -6.40 39.02
C ALA A 345 41.88 -6.28 40.01
N GLN A 346 40.64 -6.13 39.52
CA GLN A 346 39.45 -6.32 40.34
C GLN A 346 39.50 -7.75 40.88
N ARG A 347 39.90 -7.89 42.15
CA ARG A 347 39.90 -9.18 42.83
C ARG A 347 38.46 -9.63 42.99
N ARG A 348 38.19 -10.91 42.66
CA ARG A 348 36.98 -11.63 43.06
C ARG A 348 36.73 -11.35 44.53
N ARG A 349 35.66 -10.62 44.87
CA ARG A 349 35.07 -10.74 46.20
C ARG A 349 34.40 -12.12 46.21
N GLN A 350 35.13 -13.15 46.65
CA GLN A 350 34.48 -14.39 47.07
C GLN A 350 33.59 -14.04 48.26
N GLU A 351 32.32 -13.76 48.01
CA GLU A 351 31.32 -13.67 49.07
C GLU A 351 31.03 -15.08 49.59
N GLY A 352 31.60 -15.40 50.74
CA GLY A 352 31.30 -16.67 51.41
C GLY A 352 32.32 -17.10 52.45
N GLN A 353 32.53 -16.31 53.49
CA GLN A 353 32.79 -16.90 54.82
C GLN A 353 31.76 -16.33 55.78
N PHE A 354 30.51 -16.77 55.63
CA PHE A 354 29.55 -16.66 56.71
C PHE A 354 30.02 -17.61 57.82
N ILE A 355 30.48 -17.05 58.93
CA ILE A 355 30.64 -17.82 60.15
C ILE A 355 29.23 -18.21 60.60
N ASP A 356 28.95 -19.51 60.71
CA ASP A 356 27.69 -19.98 61.27
C ASP A 356 27.40 -19.27 62.60
N ALA A 357 26.15 -18.85 62.83
CA ALA A 357 25.78 -18.15 64.04
C ALA A 357 26.01 -19.05 65.27
N HIS A 358 27.14 -18.88 65.95
CA HIS A 358 27.44 -19.56 67.21
C HIS A 358 26.81 -18.81 68.38
N ARG A 359 26.34 -19.56 69.40
CA ARG A 359 25.98 -18.96 70.68
C ARG A 359 27.20 -18.27 71.27
N PHE A 360 26.99 -17.08 71.83
CA PHE A 360 28.05 -16.33 72.51
C PHE A 360 28.50 -17.10 73.75
N GLU A 361 29.70 -17.68 73.69
CA GLU A 361 30.35 -18.37 74.81
C GLU A 361 31.67 -17.65 75.15
N THR A 362 32.16 -17.82 76.37
CA THR A 362 33.36 -17.13 76.89
C THR A 362 34.68 -17.75 76.43
N GLY A 363 34.65 -18.73 75.51
CA GLY A 363 35.83 -19.42 74.98
C GLY A 363 36.39 -18.75 73.72
N VAL A 364 37.72 -18.63 73.65
CA VAL A 364 38.43 -18.17 72.43
C VAL A 364 38.48 -19.31 71.43
N HIS A 365 37.86 -19.14 70.26
CA HIS A 365 37.96 -20.06 69.13
C HIS A 365 38.93 -19.52 68.08
N SER A 366 39.77 -20.38 67.51
CA SER A 366 40.59 -20.05 66.35
C SER A 366 39.72 -19.90 65.10
N LEU A 367 39.90 -18.80 64.36
CA LEU A 367 39.26 -18.59 63.06
C LEU A 367 39.70 -19.68 62.05
N PRO A 368 38.83 -20.08 61.10
CA PRO A 368 39.22 -20.97 60.01
C PRO A 368 40.43 -20.41 59.22
N ILE A 369 41.31 -21.31 58.79
CA ILE A 369 42.66 -21.01 58.24
C ILE A 369 42.62 -20.29 56.88
N ASP A 370 41.46 -20.12 56.26
CA ASP A 370 41.33 -19.61 54.88
C ASP A 370 40.85 -18.15 54.80
N ILE A 371 41.09 -17.33 55.83
CA ILE A 371 40.89 -15.87 55.74
C ILE A 371 42.18 -15.25 55.20
N GLU A 372 42.25 -15.00 53.89
CA GLU A 372 43.22 -14.05 53.35
C GLU A 372 42.82 -12.63 53.81
N LEU A 373 43.44 -12.15 54.90
CA LEU A 373 43.44 -10.74 55.23
C LEU A 373 44.20 -10.00 54.11
N LEU A 374 43.53 -9.07 53.44
CA LEU A 374 44.10 -8.25 52.38
C LEU A 374 45.27 -7.43 52.93
N ASP A 375 46.41 -7.50 52.24
CA ASP A 375 47.46 -6.49 52.34
C ASP A 375 47.00 -5.25 51.54
N ASP A 376 46.95 -4.09 52.21
CA ASP A 376 46.73 -2.71 51.73
C ASP A 376 45.29 -2.12 51.72
N GLU A 377 44.96 -1.35 52.78
CA GLU A 377 43.74 -0.51 52.90
C GLU A 377 43.66 0.59 51.82
N ASP A 378 44.80 1.04 51.28
CA ASP A 378 44.89 2.12 50.30
C ASP A 378 44.29 1.74 48.93
N ASP A 379 44.41 0.48 48.52
CA ASP A 379 43.85 0.01 47.24
C ASP A 379 42.32 -0.11 47.28
N ARG A 380 41.76 -0.47 48.45
CA ARG A 380 40.32 -0.54 48.67
C ARG A 380 39.68 0.85 48.65
N ALA A 381 40.28 1.83 49.31
CA ALA A 381 39.80 3.21 49.31
C ALA A 381 39.87 3.85 47.91
N ALA A 382 40.94 3.58 47.15
CA ALA A 382 41.08 4.08 45.78
C ALA A 382 40.05 3.47 44.81
N GLN A 383 39.72 2.19 44.99
CA GLN A 383 38.70 1.53 44.17
C GLN A 383 37.28 2.02 44.52
N GLU A 384 36.97 2.16 45.82
CA GLU A 384 35.69 2.71 46.27
C GLU A 384 35.48 4.15 45.77
N GLN A 385 36.53 4.99 45.77
CA GLN A 385 36.47 6.33 45.18
C GLN A 385 36.28 6.34 43.65
N ALA A 386 36.92 5.41 42.94
CA ALA A 386 36.78 5.31 41.50
C ALA A 386 35.38 4.82 41.08
N GLU A 387 34.81 3.87 41.83
CA GLU A 387 33.43 3.41 41.67
C GLU A 387 32.44 4.54 41.98
N GLU A 388 32.66 5.31 43.04
CA GLU A 388 31.82 6.47 43.41
C GLU A 388 31.87 7.58 42.35
N GLN A 389 33.04 7.83 41.75
CA GLN A 389 33.20 8.77 40.63
C GLN A 389 32.54 8.27 39.35
N ALA A 390 32.67 6.98 39.03
CA ALA A 390 32.02 6.38 37.86
C ALA A 390 30.49 6.41 38.02
N LEU A 391 29.99 6.12 39.22
CA LEU A 391 28.56 6.19 39.56
C LEU A 391 28.03 7.63 39.48
N ALA A 392 28.80 8.62 39.93
CA ALA A 392 28.44 10.04 39.79
C ALA A 392 28.39 10.50 38.31
N GLN A 393 29.07 9.80 37.41
CA GLN A 393 29.04 10.06 35.96
C GLN A 393 27.94 9.29 35.21
N THR A 394 27.23 8.38 35.89
CA THR A 394 26.07 7.70 35.28
C THR A 394 24.84 8.60 35.25
N ASP A 395 24.29 8.80 34.06
CA ASP A 395 22.99 9.43 33.83
C ASP A 395 21.93 8.36 33.50
N VAL A 396 20.66 8.77 33.39
CA VAL A 396 19.50 7.92 33.06
C VAL A 396 19.70 7.16 31.74
N ASP A 397 20.42 7.73 30.78
CA ASP A 397 20.70 7.11 29.48
C ASP A 397 21.91 6.17 29.49
N SER A 398 22.52 5.91 30.64
CA SER A 398 23.67 5.00 30.74
C SER A 398 23.26 3.57 30.42
N PRO A 399 24.10 2.78 29.71
CA PRO A 399 23.83 1.36 29.49
C PRO A 399 23.63 0.62 30.82
N THR A 400 22.61 -0.21 30.86
CA THR A 400 22.34 -1.15 31.96
C THR A 400 23.11 -2.45 31.80
N VAL A 401 23.17 -3.27 32.85
CA VAL A 401 23.76 -4.63 32.77
C VAL A 401 23.04 -5.47 31.70
N VAL A 402 21.70 -5.45 31.69
CA VAL A 402 20.89 -6.16 30.68
C VAL A 402 21.19 -5.69 29.26
N SER A 403 21.14 -4.39 28.97
CA SER A 403 21.39 -3.87 27.60
C SER A 403 22.81 -4.19 27.11
N THR A 404 23.80 -4.11 28.00
CA THR A 404 25.20 -4.46 27.68
C THR A 404 25.33 -5.94 27.33
N LEU A 405 24.78 -6.84 28.14
CA LEU A 405 24.83 -8.29 27.89
C LEU A 405 24.02 -8.71 26.67
N VAL A 406 22.84 -8.12 26.46
CA VAL A 406 22.02 -8.34 25.26
C VAL A 406 22.80 -7.96 24.00
N GLY A 407 23.50 -6.82 23.99
CA GLY A 407 24.36 -6.43 22.88
C GLY A 407 25.47 -7.46 22.56
N ARG A 408 26.07 -8.08 23.60
CA ARG A 408 27.05 -9.17 23.41
C ARG A 408 26.42 -10.43 22.87
N LEU A 409 25.28 -10.84 23.42
CA LEU A 409 24.53 -12.02 22.99
C LEU A 409 24.04 -11.88 21.55
N ALA A 410 23.51 -10.72 21.16
CA ALA A 410 23.11 -10.40 19.79
C ALA A 410 24.31 -10.50 18.83
N GLY A 411 25.47 -9.99 19.25
CA GLY A 411 26.72 -10.12 18.50
C GLY A 411 27.14 -11.56 18.26
N ALA A 412 27.16 -12.39 19.31
CA ALA A 412 27.52 -13.80 19.24
C ALA A 412 26.49 -14.63 18.45
N GLY A 413 25.20 -14.32 18.58
CA GLY A 413 24.10 -14.98 17.89
C GLY A 413 24.21 -14.93 16.36
N ARG A 414 24.87 -13.91 15.79
CA ARG A 414 25.17 -13.82 14.35
C ARG A 414 26.08 -14.94 13.84
N THR A 415 26.85 -15.59 14.72
CA THR A 415 27.71 -16.73 14.37
C THR A 415 27.01 -18.08 14.54
N CYS A 416 25.84 -18.11 15.19
CA CYS A 416 25.04 -19.31 15.36
C CYS A 416 24.25 -19.64 14.09
N ARG A 417 23.80 -20.90 13.99
CA ARG A 417 22.89 -21.33 12.93
C ARG A 417 21.59 -20.52 13.01
N PRO A 418 21.08 -19.96 11.89
CA PRO A 418 19.76 -19.36 11.85
C PRO A 418 18.67 -20.40 12.18
N MET A 419 17.82 -20.08 13.14
CA MET A 419 16.70 -20.93 13.55
C MET A 419 15.42 -20.53 12.84
N HIS A 420 14.44 -21.45 12.84
CA HIS A 420 13.12 -21.20 12.26
C HIS A 420 12.47 -19.98 12.93
N ARG A 421 12.13 -18.97 12.12
CA ARG A 421 11.50 -17.72 12.59
C ARG A 421 9.98 -17.89 12.65
N MET A 422 9.45 -18.05 13.86
CA MET A 422 8.01 -18.30 14.07
C MET A 422 7.19 -17.01 14.00
N TYR A 423 7.71 -15.93 14.61
CA TYR A 423 7.03 -14.64 14.67
C TYR A 423 7.70 -13.67 13.70
N LEU A 424 6.99 -13.33 12.64
CA LEU A 424 7.36 -12.25 11.73
C LEU A 424 6.79 -10.92 12.27
N PRO A 425 7.24 -9.75 11.80
CA PRO A 425 6.61 -8.48 12.14
C PRO A 425 5.13 -8.45 11.69
N PRO A 426 4.19 -8.01 12.54
CA PRO A 426 2.81 -7.71 12.14
C PRO A 426 2.74 -6.78 10.93
N LEU A 427 1.86 -7.07 9.96
CA LEU A 427 1.68 -6.18 8.80
C LEU A 427 1.14 -4.78 9.20
N GLU A 428 0.53 -4.67 10.38
CA GLU A 428 0.10 -3.40 10.96
C GLU A 428 1.26 -2.52 11.45
N ASP A 429 2.43 -3.11 11.71
CA ASP A 429 3.64 -2.40 12.10
C ASP A 429 4.45 -1.93 10.87
N ILE A 430 4.05 -2.39 9.68
CA ILE A 430 4.70 -2.04 8.41
C ILE A 430 3.95 -0.87 7.79
N ALA A 431 4.59 0.30 7.73
CA ALA A 431 3.99 1.51 7.16
C ALA A 431 3.76 1.39 5.65
N THR A 432 4.78 0.94 4.91
CA THR A 432 4.73 0.72 3.45
C THR A 432 5.61 -0.46 3.05
N ILE A 433 5.28 -1.12 1.93
CA ILE A 433 6.15 -2.11 1.29
C ILE A 433 6.64 -1.50 -0.04
N PRO A 434 7.90 -1.05 -0.12
CA PRO A 434 8.44 -0.39 -1.29
C PRO A 434 8.49 -1.28 -2.53
N LEU A 435 8.43 -0.66 -3.71
CA LEU A 435 8.44 -1.34 -5.01
C LEU A 435 9.74 -2.13 -5.23
N ASP A 436 10.87 -1.55 -4.85
CA ASP A 436 12.21 -2.13 -5.02
C ASP A 436 12.45 -3.33 -4.10
N GLU A 437 11.96 -3.29 -2.86
CA GLU A 437 11.99 -4.45 -1.95
C GLU A 437 11.20 -5.64 -2.55
N MET A 438 9.97 -5.39 -3.00
CA MET A 438 9.15 -6.44 -3.63
C MET A 438 9.80 -6.98 -4.91
N ALA A 439 10.37 -6.10 -5.74
CA ALA A 439 11.05 -6.49 -6.97
C ALA A 439 12.28 -7.36 -6.69
N GLN A 440 13.08 -6.99 -5.71
CA GLN A 440 14.28 -7.72 -5.32
C GLN A 440 13.94 -9.09 -4.74
N GLU A 441 12.95 -9.20 -3.86
CA GLU A 441 12.52 -10.48 -3.30
C GLU A 441 11.92 -11.40 -4.38
N PHE A 442 11.11 -10.86 -5.30
CA PHE A 442 10.43 -11.67 -6.29
C PHE A 442 11.33 -12.16 -7.43
N TRP A 443 12.18 -11.29 -7.98
CA TRP A 443 13.04 -11.62 -9.13
C TRP A 443 14.49 -11.94 -8.76
N GLY A 444 14.93 -11.67 -7.53
CA GLY A 444 16.31 -11.94 -7.09
C GLY A 444 17.37 -11.04 -7.72
N ARG A 445 16.98 -9.83 -8.16
CA ARG A 445 17.87 -8.85 -8.82
C ARG A 445 17.50 -7.41 -8.45
N ASP A 446 18.37 -6.48 -8.79
CA ASP A 446 18.08 -5.05 -8.64
C ASP A 446 16.85 -4.64 -9.45
N TRP A 447 16.01 -3.77 -8.88
CA TRP A 447 14.74 -3.35 -9.49
C TRP A 447 14.92 -2.50 -10.76
N LEU A 448 16.09 -1.86 -10.96
CA LEU A 448 16.45 -1.15 -12.18
C LEU A 448 17.20 -2.06 -13.18
N ASP A 449 17.47 -3.32 -12.85
CA ASP A 449 17.86 -4.33 -13.83
C ASP A 449 16.63 -4.84 -14.59
N VAL A 450 16.03 -3.92 -15.36
CA VAL A 450 14.78 -4.14 -16.08
C VAL A 450 14.91 -5.20 -17.17
N THR A 451 13.81 -5.89 -17.49
CA THR A 451 13.75 -6.88 -18.59
C THR A 451 12.72 -6.55 -19.63
N GLU A 452 12.96 -7.01 -20.86
CA GLU A 452 11.99 -6.88 -21.94
C GLU A 452 10.68 -7.63 -21.67
N ASP A 453 10.74 -8.81 -21.06
CA ASP A 453 9.57 -9.60 -20.67
C ASP A 453 9.89 -10.48 -19.43
N ALA A 454 9.03 -10.46 -18.42
CA ALA A 454 9.10 -11.30 -17.22
C ALA A 454 7.86 -12.20 -17.05
N GLY A 455 7.14 -12.47 -18.15
CA GLY A 455 6.03 -13.42 -18.17
C GLY A 455 4.74 -12.90 -17.54
N LEU A 456 4.54 -11.57 -17.48
CA LEU A 456 3.34 -10.89 -16.98
C LEU A 456 2.90 -11.30 -15.56
N ARG A 457 3.87 -11.68 -14.72
CA ARG A 457 3.65 -11.98 -13.30
C ARG A 457 4.39 -10.97 -12.45
N VAL A 458 3.65 -10.21 -11.65
CA VAL A 458 4.22 -9.10 -10.88
C VAL A 458 3.73 -9.12 -9.44
N PRO A 459 4.61 -8.85 -8.45
CA PRO A 459 4.19 -8.68 -7.06
C PRO A 459 3.43 -7.37 -6.90
N TYR A 460 2.48 -7.31 -5.96
CA TYR A 460 1.79 -6.06 -5.62
C TYR A 460 1.50 -5.89 -4.13
N GLY A 461 1.95 -6.82 -3.28
CA GLY A 461 1.77 -6.76 -1.84
C GLY A 461 2.33 -7.99 -1.14
N ARG A 462 2.06 -8.12 0.15
CA ARG A 462 2.51 -9.24 1.00
C ARG A 462 1.35 -9.77 1.82
N ALA A 463 1.15 -11.09 1.80
CA ALA A 463 0.17 -11.81 2.60
C ALA A 463 0.82 -12.43 3.82
N ASP A 464 0.07 -12.49 4.91
CA ASP A 464 0.51 -12.99 6.20
C ASP A 464 -0.20 -14.29 6.54
N ASP A 465 0.56 -15.38 6.70
CA ASP A 465 0.10 -16.69 7.17
C ASP A 465 0.79 -16.98 8.52
N PRO A 466 0.26 -16.48 9.65
CA PRO A 466 0.81 -16.73 10.97
C PRO A 466 0.88 -18.22 11.32
N PHE A 467 -0.11 -19.01 10.91
CA PHE A 467 -0.12 -20.46 11.12
C PHE A 467 1.01 -21.15 10.35
N GLY A 468 1.30 -20.71 9.13
CA GLY A 468 2.40 -21.21 8.32
C GLY A 468 3.79 -20.67 8.70
N HIS A 469 3.86 -19.67 9.57
CA HIS A 469 5.06 -18.87 9.86
C HIS A 469 5.67 -18.23 8.59
N THR A 470 4.83 -17.75 7.67
CA THR A 470 5.30 -17.17 6.41
C THR A 470 4.61 -15.85 6.07
N GLN A 471 5.34 -14.94 5.44
CA GLN A 471 4.80 -13.74 4.82
C GLN A 471 5.23 -13.66 3.35
N ASN A 472 4.39 -14.17 2.45
CA ASN A 472 4.74 -14.32 1.04
C ASN A 472 4.23 -13.13 0.22
N LEU A 473 4.98 -12.76 -0.83
CA LEU A 473 4.49 -11.79 -1.80
C LEU A 473 3.21 -12.27 -2.50
N VAL A 474 2.26 -11.36 -2.66
CA VAL A 474 1.04 -11.54 -3.44
C VAL A 474 1.33 -11.13 -4.87
N VAL A 475 0.98 -12.00 -5.82
CA VAL A 475 1.34 -11.86 -7.23
C VAL A 475 0.10 -11.74 -8.08
N ALA A 476 0.07 -10.74 -8.96
CA ALA A 476 -0.88 -10.66 -10.06
C ALA A 476 -0.34 -11.48 -11.23
N ASP A 477 -1.02 -12.57 -11.59
CA ASP A 477 -0.71 -13.36 -12.79
C ASP A 477 -1.60 -12.91 -13.94
N LEU A 478 -1.03 -12.08 -14.81
CA LEU A 478 -1.70 -11.48 -15.97
C LEU A 478 -1.41 -12.23 -17.27
N SER A 479 -0.70 -13.36 -17.19
CA SER A 479 -0.30 -14.14 -18.37
C SER A 479 -1.43 -15.00 -18.94
N ARG A 480 -2.44 -15.35 -18.14
CA ARG A 480 -3.44 -16.39 -18.44
C ARG A 480 -4.84 -15.83 -18.78
N ALA A 481 -5.77 -16.75 -19.03
CA ALA A 481 -7.19 -16.51 -19.32
C ALA A 481 -7.98 -15.71 -18.26
N GLN A 482 -7.35 -15.30 -17.16
CA GLN A 482 -7.94 -14.43 -16.15
C GLN A 482 -7.09 -13.18 -15.84
N GLY A 483 -6.32 -12.70 -16.82
CA GLY A 483 -5.42 -11.54 -16.67
C GLY A 483 -6.11 -10.18 -16.53
N ASN A 484 -7.40 -10.13 -16.21
CA ASN A 484 -8.09 -8.92 -15.78
C ASN A 484 -8.02 -8.79 -14.25
N VAL A 485 -7.90 -7.56 -13.76
CA VAL A 485 -7.81 -7.25 -12.34
C VAL A 485 -9.02 -6.44 -11.91
N MET A 486 -9.57 -6.77 -10.74
CA MET A 486 -10.56 -5.94 -10.07
C MET A 486 -10.12 -5.68 -8.64
N ALA A 487 -9.94 -4.40 -8.29
CA ALA A 487 -9.66 -3.96 -6.93
C ALA A 487 -10.91 -3.37 -6.30
N VAL A 488 -11.32 -3.88 -5.14
CA VAL A 488 -12.55 -3.49 -4.45
C VAL A 488 -12.27 -3.18 -2.99
N GLY A 489 -12.93 -2.13 -2.47
CA GLY A 489 -12.82 -1.75 -1.07
C GLY A 489 -13.43 -0.39 -0.79
N ALA A 490 -13.56 -0.06 0.49
CA ALA A 490 -14.12 1.20 0.96
C ALA A 490 -13.36 2.42 0.40
N PRO A 491 -13.93 3.63 0.44
CA PRO A 491 -13.19 4.86 0.15
C PRO A 491 -11.88 4.91 0.96
N GLN A 492 -10.80 5.40 0.33
CA GLN A 492 -9.47 5.53 0.94
C GLN A 492 -8.80 4.22 1.41
N SER A 493 -9.34 3.05 1.08
CA SER A 493 -8.72 1.74 1.42
C SER A 493 -7.43 1.41 0.67
N GLY A 494 -7.02 2.23 -0.32
CA GLY A 494 -5.79 2.04 -1.10
C GLY A 494 -5.97 1.42 -2.50
N LYS A 495 -7.21 1.35 -3.03
CA LYS A 495 -7.52 0.74 -4.34
C LYS A 495 -6.65 1.25 -5.49
N SER A 496 -6.56 2.57 -5.65
CA SER A 496 -5.77 3.22 -6.69
C SER A 496 -4.28 2.93 -6.53
N THR A 497 -3.78 2.90 -5.29
CA THR A 497 -2.38 2.59 -4.98
C THR A 497 -2.02 1.14 -5.32
N ALA A 498 -2.91 0.18 -5.06
CA ALA A 498 -2.71 -1.21 -5.49
C ALA A 498 -2.62 -1.31 -7.03
N LEU A 499 -3.48 -0.58 -7.76
CA LEU A 499 -3.45 -0.53 -9.22
C LEU A 499 -2.16 0.11 -9.74
N GLN A 500 -1.72 1.24 -9.16
CA GLN A 500 -0.44 1.88 -9.49
C GLN A 500 0.74 0.94 -9.23
N THR A 501 0.71 0.15 -8.16
CA THR A 501 1.76 -0.80 -7.79
C THR A 501 1.86 -1.93 -8.81
N ILE A 502 0.73 -2.46 -9.29
CA ILE A 502 0.73 -3.46 -10.37
C ILE A 502 1.34 -2.87 -11.65
N VAL A 503 0.94 -1.63 -12.02
CA VAL A 503 1.42 -0.96 -13.24
C VAL A 503 2.92 -0.66 -13.18
N THR A 504 3.40 -0.12 -12.06
CA THR A 504 4.83 0.15 -11.87
C THR A 504 5.66 -1.12 -11.80
N SER A 505 5.15 -2.19 -11.18
CA SER A 505 5.80 -3.51 -11.19
C SER A 505 5.87 -4.12 -12.59
N LEU A 506 4.86 -3.90 -13.44
CA LEU A 506 4.92 -4.28 -14.86
C LEU A 506 5.96 -3.44 -15.62
N ALA A 507 6.04 -2.13 -15.34
CA ALA A 507 6.95 -1.22 -16.01
C ALA A 507 8.44 -1.51 -15.76
N ILE A 508 8.79 -2.07 -14.60
CA ILE A 508 10.17 -2.52 -14.31
C ILE A 508 10.49 -3.92 -14.85
N SER A 509 9.47 -4.72 -15.16
CA SER A 509 9.64 -6.11 -15.56
C SER A 509 9.39 -6.38 -17.05
N HIS A 510 8.81 -5.41 -17.77
CA HIS A 510 8.47 -5.50 -19.18
C HIS A 510 8.81 -4.19 -19.89
N SER A 511 9.22 -4.27 -21.16
CA SER A 511 9.52 -3.07 -21.95
C SER A 511 8.26 -2.29 -22.34
N PRO A 512 8.38 -0.99 -22.70
CA PRO A 512 7.28 -0.20 -23.27
C PRO A 512 6.69 -0.76 -24.57
N GLN A 513 7.43 -1.64 -25.26
CA GLN A 513 6.95 -2.36 -26.45
C GLN A 513 6.19 -3.65 -26.08
N ARG A 514 6.46 -4.19 -24.90
CA ARG A 514 5.83 -5.40 -24.36
C ARG A 514 4.50 -5.10 -23.68
N VAL A 515 4.40 -4.02 -22.91
CA VAL A 515 3.16 -3.61 -22.20
C VAL A 515 2.87 -2.12 -22.41
N GLN A 516 1.60 -1.78 -22.62
CA GLN A 516 1.14 -0.40 -22.78
C GLN A 516 -0.06 -0.11 -21.89
N PHE A 517 -0.12 1.10 -21.33
CA PHE A 517 -1.17 1.51 -20.40
C PHE A 517 -2.00 2.67 -20.95
N TYR A 518 -3.32 2.51 -20.91
CA TYR A 518 -4.30 3.56 -21.12
C TYR A 518 -5.10 3.78 -19.85
N GLY A 519 -5.21 5.00 -19.35
CA GLY A 519 -5.83 5.30 -18.05
C GLY A 519 -7.09 6.16 -18.15
N ILE A 520 -8.07 5.85 -17.31
CA ILE A 520 -9.26 6.66 -17.02
C ILE A 520 -9.33 6.84 -15.50
N ASP A 521 -9.25 8.09 -15.04
CA ASP A 521 -9.19 8.43 -13.61
C ASP A 521 -10.45 9.18 -13.17
N PHE A 522 -11.27 8.49 -12.38
CA PHE A 522 -12.41 9.03 -11.64
C PHE A 522 -12.21 8.86 -10.12
N GLY A 523 -11.01 8.47 -9.68
CA GLY A 523 -10.69 8.04 -8.32
C GLY A 523 -9.91 9.06 -7.48
N GLY A 524 -9.61 10.23 -8.04
CA GLY A 524 -8.96 11.35 -7.33
C GLY A 524 -7.63 11.79 -7.94
N GLY A 525 -7.36 11.49 -9.22
CA GLY A 525 -6.20 12.01 -9.95
C GLY A 525 -4.89 11.27 -9.68
N ARG A 526 -4.94 10.09 -9.03
CA ARG A 526 -3.74 9.31 -8.70
C ARG A 526 -3.10 8.68 -9.93
N LEU A 527 -3.87 8.29 -10.95
CA LEU A 527 -3.29 7.67 -12.14
C LEU A 527 -2.37 8.63 -12.91
N ASP A 528 -2.64 9.94 -12.85
CA ASP A 528 -1.84 10.95 -13.55
C ASP A 528 -0.36 10.94 -13.12
N ALA A 529 -0.06 10.52 -11.88
CA ALA A 529 1.32 10.34 -11.41
C ALA A 529 2.12 9.30 -12.20
N LEU A 530 1.44 8.39 -12.91
CA LEU A 530 2.08 7.38 -13.77
C LEU A 530 2.42 7.91 -15.17
N ALA A 531 1.95 9.10 -15.56
CA ALA A 531 2.08 9.61 -16.93
C ALA A 531 3.54 9.77 -17.40
N GLY A 532 4.51 9.85 -16.47
CA GLY A 532 5.93 9.88 -16.78
C GLY A 532 6.54 8.54 -17.21
N LEU A 533 5.82 7.42 -17.08
CA LEU A 533 6.30 6.12 -17.54
C LEU A 533 6.30 6.04 -19.06
N PRO A 534 7.37 5.50 -19.69
CA PRO A 534 7.42 5.34 -21.15
C PRO A 534 6.39 4.32 -21.67
N HIS A 535 5.81 3.50 -20.80
CA HIS A 535 4.75 2.52 -21.12
C HIS A 535 3.36 3.14 -21.23
N VAL A 536 3.15 4.35 -20.69
CA VAL A 536 1.83 4.98 -20.64
C VAL A 536 1.55 5.70 -21.95
N ALA A 537 0.53 5.24 -22.66
CA ALA A 537 0.07 5.84 -23.92
C ALA A 537 -0.76 7.10 -23.67
N GLY A 538 -1.60 7.11 -22.63
CA GLY A 538 -2.36 8.30 -22.24
C GLY A 538 -3.33 8.05 -21.09
N ILE A 539 -3.50 9.07 -20.24
CA ILE A 539 -4.39 9.06 -19.08
C ILE A 539 -5.41 10.20 -19.20
N ALA A 540 -6.68 9.92 -18.98
CA ALA A 540 -7.77 10.88 -19.02
C ALA A 540 -8.45 10.99 -17.65
N GLY A 541 -8.53 12.20 -17.11
CA GLY A 541 -9.28 12.48 -15.88
C GLY A 541 -10.75 12.86 -16.15
N GLN A 542 -11.56 12.81 -15.09
CA GLN A 542 -13.00 13.17 -15.06
C GLN A 542 -13.33 14.51 -15.77
N GLY A 543 -12.45 15.50 -15.71
CA GLY A 543 -12.65 16.82 -16.34
C GLY A 543 -12.50 16.88 -17.87
N ASN A 544 -12.09 15.79 -18.53
CA ASN A 544 -11.85 15.78 -19.98
C ASN A 544 -12.60 14.62 -20.66
N ALA A 545 -13.92 14.77 -20.80
CA ALA A 545 -14.80 13.77 -21.40
C ALA A 545 -14.37 13.36 -22.83
N GLU A 546 -13.85 14.28 -23.63
CA GLU A 546 -13.33 13.99 -24.97
C GLU A 546 -12.14 13.02 -24.90
N LYS A 547 -11.18 13.28 -24.01
CA LYS A 547 -10.01 12.40 -23.83
C LYS A 547 -10.40 11.04 -23.26
N VAL A 548 -11.38 10.97 -22.35
CA VAL A 548 -11.92 9.70 -21.82
C VAL A 548 -12.53 8.87 -22.94
N ALA A 549 -13.42 9.46 -23.74
CA ALA A 549 -14.03 8.79 -24.88
C ALA A 549 -12.97 8.35 -25.90
N ARG A 550 -11.91 9.15 -26.09
CA ARG A 550 -10.82 8.81 -27.01
C ARG A 550 -9.99 7.62 -26.53
N VAL A 551 -9.70 7.53 -25.23
CA VAL A 551 -9.01 6.37 -24.63
C VAL A 551 -9.78 5.08 -24.93
N VAL A 552 -11.07 5.04 -24.62
CA VAL A 552 -11.91 3.84 -24.86
C VAL A 552 -11.94 3.48 -26.35
N SER A 553 -12.13 4.49 -27.21
CA SER A 553 -12.22 4.29 -28.66
C SER A 553 -10.91 3.80 -29.27
N GLU A 554 -9.76 4.21 -28.73
CA GLU A 554 -8.45 3.73 -29.18
C GLU A 554 -8.23 2.25 -28.82
N VAL A 555 -8.60 1.84 -27.59
CA VAL A 555 -8.52 0.44 -27.17
C VAL A 555 -9.47 -0.44 -28.00
N GLU A 556 -10.68 0.04 -28.28
CA GLU A 556 -11.63 -0.65 -29.17
C GLU A 556 -11.10 -0.77 -30.61
N ARG A 557 -10.44 0.27 -31.13
CA ARG A 557 -9.80 0.25 -32.45
C ARG A 557 -8.71 -0.82 -32.51
N ILE A 558 -7.80 -0.84 -31.53
CA ILE A 558 -6.74 -1.85 -31.43
C ILE A 558 -7.34 -3.26 -31.39
N LEU A 559 -8.36 -3.49 -30.56
CA LEU A 559 -9.03 -4.78 -30.48
C LEU A 559 -9.63 -5.20 -31.83
N LYS A 560 -10.36 -4.29 -32.49
CA LYS A 560 -10.99 -4.57 -33.79
C LYS A 560 -9.95 -4.89 -34.87
N ASP A 561 -8.84 -4.17 -34.88
CA ASP A 561 -7.74 -4.40 -35.83
C ASP A 561 -7.03 -5.72 -35.55
N ARG A 562 -6.83 -6.10 -34.27
CA ARG A 562 -6.30 -7.41 -33.87
C ARG A 562 -7.21 -8.55 -34.31
N VAL A 563 -8.51 -8.49 -34.01
CA VAL A 563 -9.48 -9.52 -34.42
C VAL A 563 -9.36 -9.82 -35.91
N ARG A 564 -9.37 -8.77 -36.74
CA ARG A 564 -9.27 -8.93 -38.20
C ARG A 564 -7.89 -9.42 -38.66
N SER A 565 -6.81 -8.81 -38.16
CA SER A 565 -5.46 -9.11 -38.63
C SER A 565 -4.97 -10.49 -38.17
N TRP A 566 -5.34 -10.90 -36.97
CA TRP A 566 -4.97 -12.19 -36.39
C TRP A 566 -5.75 -13.33 -37.04
N GLU A 567 -7.04 -13.13 -37.37
CA GLU A 567 -7.82 -14.08 -38.16
C GLU A 567 -7.17 -14.34 -39.52
N ILE A 568 -6.77 -13.28 -40.24
CA ILE A 568 -6.07 -13.39 -41.52
C ILE A 568 -4.71 -14.11 -41.37
N ALA A 569 -4.01 -13.85 -40.26
CA ALA A 569 -2.69 -14.43 -40.00
C ALA A 569 -2.73 -15.84 -39.40
N GLY A 570 -3.92 -16.35 -39.00
CA GLY A 570 -4.06 -17.60 -38.25
C GLY A 570 -3.27 -17.57 -36.93
N CYS A 571 -3.29 -16.44 -36.22
CA CYS A 571 -2.52 -16.20 -35.01
C CYS A 571 -3.46 -16.08 -33.79
N ASP A 572 -3.08 -16.67 -32.67
CA ASP A 572 -3.71 -16.40 -31.37
C ASP A 572 -2.74 -15.62 -30.46
N LEU A 573 -3.15 -15.32 -29.22
CA LEU A 573 -2.35 -14.54 -28.29
C LEU A 573 -1.04 -15.22 -27.88
N GLU A 574 -1.07 -16.54 -27.69
CA GLU A 574 0.12 -17.30 -27.29
C GLU A 574 1.15 -17.29 -28.43
N GLU A 575 0.68 -17.51 -29.66
CA GLU A 575 1.50 -17.43 -30.86
C GLU A 575 2.02 -16.01 -31.10
N PHE A 576 1.21 -14.99 -30.88
CA PHE A 576 1.61 -13.58 -30.99
C PHE A 576 2.74 -13.27 -30.02
N ARG A 577 2.59 -13.62 -28.74
CA ARG A 577 3.61 -13.41 -27.71
C ARG A 577 4.89 -14.20 -28.01
N ALA A 578 4.75 -15.47 -28.44
CA ALA A 578 5.89 -16.31 -28.78
C ALA A 578 6.69 -15.75 -29.97
N ARG A 579 6.00 -15.26 -31.01
CA ARG A 579 6.66 -14.66 -32.19
C ARG A 579 7.30 -13.32 -31.87
N LYS A 580 6.61 -12.45 -31.15
CA LYS A 580 7.05 -11.08 -30.90
C LYS A 580 8.11 -10.96 -29.79
N PHE A 581 8.01 -11.78 -28.74
CA PHE A 581 8.85 -11.63 -27.55
C PHE A 581 9.69 -12.86 -27.20
N ALA A 582 9.37 -14.05 -27.72
CA ALA A 582 10.14 -15.27 -27.47
C ALA A 582 10.97 -15.75 -28.69
N GLY A 583 11.08 -14.93 -29.74
CA GLY A 583 11.92 -15.21 -30.92
C GLY A 583 11.40 -16.33 -31.84
N LYS A 584 10.14 -16.75 -31.71
CA LYS A 584 9.55 -17.74 -32.62
C LYS A 584 9.42 -17.14 -34.04
N PRO A 585 9.90 -17.82 -35.10
CA PRO A 585 9.80 -17.30 -36.46
C PRO A 585 8.35 -17.28 -36.95
N GLY A 586 7.96 -16.23 -37.67
CA GLY A 586 6.63 -16.09 -38.27
C GLY A 586 6.28 -14.64 -38.55
N LYS A 587 5.24 -14.42 -39.35
CA LYS A 587 4.72 -13.06 -39.55
C LYS A 587 4.03 -12.61 -38.26
N ILE A 588 4.43 -11.44 -37.76
CA ILE A 588 3.82 -10.77 -36.62
C ILE A 588 2.78 -9.79 -37.18
N PRO A 589 1.51 -9.90 -36.79
CA PRO A 589 0.55 -8.81 -37.01
C PRO A 589 1.02 -7.60 -36.19
N GLU A 590 1.59 -6.60 -36.84
CA GLU A 590 2.18 -5.44 -36.17
C GLU A 590 1.18 -4.30 -36.10
N ASP A 591 0.76 -3.97 -34.88
CA ASP A 591 -0.07 -2.82 -34.55
C ASP A 591 0.68 -1.81 -33.65
N GLY A 592 1.99 -2.01 -33.44
CA GLY A 592 2.84 -1.20 -32.57
C GLY A 592 2.69 -1.49 -31.08
N HIS A 593 1.88 -2.49 -30.70
CA HIS A 593 1.55 -2.79 -29.29
C HIS A 593 1.92 -4.23 -28.90
N GLY A 594 2.07 -4.47 -27.60
CA GLY A 594 2.21 -5.77 -26.98
C GLY A 594 0.90 -6.15 -26.28
N ASP A 595 0.94 -6.36 -24.96
CA ASP A 595 -0.29 -6.46 -24.16
C ASP A 595 -0.74 -5.04 -23.73
N VAL A 596 -2.00 -4.72 -24.02
CA VAL A 596 -2.60 -3.41 -23.78
C VAL A 596 -3.45 -3.48 -22.52
N PHE A 597 -3.22 -2.58 -21.58
CA PHE A 597 -3.91 -2.52 -20.29
C PHE A 597 -4.76 -1.25 -20.20
N LEU A 598 -6.07 -1.41 -20.12
CA LEU A 598 -7.01 -0.34 -19.82
C LEU A 598 -7.22 -0.25 -18.30
N LEU A 599 -6.73 0.85 -17.72
CA LEU A 599 -6.86 1.17 -16.31
C LEU A 599 -8.10 2.06 -16.11
N VAL A 600 -8.99 1.69 -15.21
CA VAL A 600 -10.18 2.48 -14.88
C VAL A 600 -10.30 2.59 -13.37
N ASP A 601 -9.92 3.73 -12.83
CA ASP A 601 -10.07 4.02 -11.41
C ASP A 601 -11.46 4.63 -11.15
N ASN A 602 -12.22 4.01 -10.25
CA ASN A 602 -13.60 4.33 -9.88
C ASN A 602 -14.61 4.13 -11.02
N LEU A 603 -14.83 2.85 -11.40
CA LEU A 603 -15.83 2.48 -12.40
C LEU A 603 -17.27 2.94 -12.06
N PRO A 604 -17.73 2.96 -10.78
CA PRO A 604 -19.01 3.55 -10.41
C PRO A 604 -19.12 5.04 -10.70
N GLY A 605 -18.06 5.81 -10.44
CA GLY A 605 -18.00 7.24 -10.76
C GLY A 605 -18.23 7.47 -12.25
N LEU A 606 -17.52 6.71 -13.09
CA LEU A 606 -17.72 6.77 -14.55
C LEU A 606 -19.15 6.42 -14.95
N LYS A 607 -19.77 5.40 -14.33
CA LYS A 607 -21.16 5.00 -14.61
C LYS A 607 -22.17 6.13 -14.35
N GLN A 608 -21.93 6.94 -13.31
CA GLN A 608 -22.80 8.07 -12.96
C GLN A 608 -22.69 9.21 -13.97
N GLU A 609 -21.49 9.47 -14.49
CA GLU A 609 -21.26 10.54 -15.46
C GLU A 609 -21.63 10.14 -16.90
N ASP A 610 -21.20 8.95 -17.33
CA ASP A 610 -21.38 8.45 -18.68
C ASP A 610 -21.65 6.94 -18.70
N MET A 611 -22.94 6.60 -18.68
CA MET A 611 -23.41 5.21 -18.72
C MET A 611 -23.09 4.50 -20.06
N ASP A 612 -22.98 5.24 -21.16
CA ASP A 612 -22.65 4.65 -22.47
C ASP A 612 -21.18 4.19 -22.49
N LEU A 613 -20.26 5.06 -22.05
CA LEU A 613 -18.85 4.71 -21.89
C LEU A 613 -18.64 3.58 -20.89
N HIS A 614 -19.34 3.60 -19.76
CA HIS A 614 -19.32 2.48 -18.81
C HIS A 614 -19.76 1.17 -19.49
N GLY A 615 -20.85 1.19 -20.26
CA GLY A 615 -21.34 0.03 -21.02
C GLY A 615 -20.29 -0.54 -21.99
N ARG A 616 -19.59 0.34 -22.71
CA ARG A 616 -18.50 -0.03 -23.64
C ARG A 616 -17.31 -0.68 -22.92
N ILE A 617 -16.88 -0.14 -21.78
CA ILE A 617 -15.79 -0.72 -20.98
C ILE A 617 -16.17 -2.09 -20.42
N VAL A 618 -17.40 -2.24 -19.91
CA VAL A 618 -17.91 -3.55 -19.47
C VAL A 618 -17.94 -4.53 -20.64
N ALA A 619 -18.33 -4.10 -21.84
CA ALA A 619 -18.33 -4.95 -23.04
C ALA A 619 -16.92 -5.41 -23.43
N LEU A 620 -15.89 -4.55 -23.31
CA LEU A 620 -14.49 -4.92 -23.51
C LEU A 620 -14.07 -6.02 -22.52
N GLY A 621 -14.32 -5.82 -21.22
CA GLY A 621 -13.89 -6.77 -20.19
C GLY A 621 -14.66 -8.09 -20.16
N THR A 622 -15.93 -8.09 -20.58
CA THR A 622 -16.78 -9.29 -20.64
C THR A 622 -16.67 -10.06 -21.96
N GLY A 623 -16.24 -9.37 -23.02
CA GLY A 623 -16.04 -9.93 -24.36
C GLY A 623 -14.77 -10.77 -24.50
N SER A 624 -14.30 -10.88 -25.75
CA SER A 624 -13.09 -11.66 -26.09
C SER A 624 -11.80 -10.83 -26.08
N ALA A 625 -11.81 -9.61 -25.52
CA ALA A 625 -10.68 -8.69 -25.58
C ALA A 625 -9.37 -9.30 -25.02
N LEU A 626 -9.49 -10.07 -23.94
CA LEU A 626 -8.36 -10.76 -23.32
C LEU A 626 -7.69 -11.78 -24.26
N ASN A 627 -8.44 -12.41 -25.18
CA ASN A 627 -7.88 -13.34 -26.18
C ASN A 627 -7.02 -12.63 -27.23
N TYR A 628 -7.05 -11.30 -27.26
CA TYR A 628 -6.27 -10.46 -28.15
C TYR A 628 -5.29 -9.57 -27.37
N GLY A 629 -4.94 -9.96 -26.13
CA GLY A 629 -3.95 -9.24 -25.31
C GLY A 629 -4.41 -7.86 -24.85
N VAL A 630 -5.72 -7.66 -24.70
CA VAL A 630 -6.31 -6.45 -24.11
C VAL A 630 -6.87 -6.79 -22.74
N HIS A 631 -6.24 -6.22 -21.71
CA HIS A 631 -6.48 -6.45 -20.30
C HIS A 631 -7.24 -5.28 -19.67
N LEU A 632 -8.06 -5.56 -18.67
CA LEU A 632 -8.78 -4.55 -17.90
C LEU A 632 -8.36 -4.58 -16.43
N LEU A 633 -7.93 -3.44 -15.91
CA LEU A 633 -7.64 -3.20 -14.49
C LEU A 633 -8.64 -2.16 -14.00
N VAL A 634 -9.62 -2.59 -13.19
CA VAL A 634 -10.70 -1.72 -12.70
C VAL A 634 -10.71 -1.62 -11.20
N THR A 635 -11.07 -0.45 -10.67
CA THR A 635 -11.40 -0.29 -9.25
C THR A 635 -12.91 -0.05 -9.05
N ASN A 636 -13.42 -0.53 -7.93
CA ASN A 636 -14.83 -0.38 -7.53
C ASN A 636 -14.94 -0.23 -6.00
N ASP A 637 -16.03 0.35 -5.50
CA ASP A 637 -16.19 0.58 -4.06
C ASP A 637 -16.69 -0.66 -3.31
N GLN A 638 -17.56 -1.45 -3.93
CA GLN A 638 -18.20 -2.60 -3.29
C GLN A 638 -18.37 -3.76 -4.27
N TRP A 639 -18.25 -4.99 -3.78
CA TRP A 639 -18.47 -6.17 -4.63
C TRP A 639 -19.92 -6.27 -5.11
N ALA A 640 -20.88 -5.85 -4.28
CA ALA A 640 -22.31 -5.89 -4.60
C ALA A 640 -22.71 -4.97 -5.76
N THR A 641 -22.00 -3.86 -5.95
CA THR A 641 -22.25 -2.90 -7.06
C THR A 641 -21.45 -3.24 -8.32
N ALA A 642 -20.50 -4.18 -8.23
CA ALA A 642 -19.71 -4.63 -9.36
C ALA A 642 -20.58 -5.35 -10.39
N ASN A 643 -20.27 -5.17 -11.67
CA ASN A 643 -20.90 -5.96 -12.72
C ASN A 643 -20.54 -7.45 -12.54
N LEU A 644 -21.54 -8.33 -12.40
CA LEU A 644 -21.35 -9.75 -12.11
C LEU A 644 -20.50 -10.46 -13.16
N THR A 645 -20.81 -10.28 -14.44
CA THR A 645 -20.09 -10.90 -15.56
C THR A 645 -18.64 -10.43 -15.61
N LEU A 646 -18.41 -9.14 -15.37
CA LEU A 646 -17.05 -8.59 -15.36
C LEU A 646 -16.25 -9.16 -14.19
N LYS A 647 -16.85 -9.24 -13.00
CA LYS A 647 -16.25 -9.82 -11.81
C LYS A 647 -15.83 -11.28 -12.03
N GLU A 648 -16.63 -12.06 -12.75
CA GLU A 648 -16.29 -13.46 -13.10
C GLU A 648 -15.10 -13.57 -14.08
N LYS A 649 -14.88 -12.55 -14.91
CA LYS A 649 -13.76 -12.48 -15.86
C LYS A 649 -12.46 -11.93 -15.24
N CYS A 650 -12.51 -11.33 -14.06
CA CYS A 650 -11.32 -10.90 -13.32
C CYS A 650 -10.78 -12.04 -12.46
N GLY A 651 -9.59 -12.54 -12.81
CA GLY A 651 -8.90 -13.59 -12.04
C GLY A 651 -8.17 -13.06 -10.84
N THR A 652 -7.49 -11.93 -11.01
CA THR A 652 -6.88 -11.22 -9.89
C THR A 652 -7.94 -10.35 -9.23
N ARG A 653 -8.37 -10.76 -8.03
CA ARG A 653 -9.34 -10.02 -7.21
C ARG A 653 -8.62 -9.49 -5.99
N VAL A 654 -8.50 -8.17 -5.92
CA VAL A 654 -7.84 -7.47 -4.83
C VAL A 654 -8.93 -6.93 -3.90
N GLU A 655 -9.22 -7.66 -2.82
CA GLU A 655 -10.18 -7.22 -1.81
C GLU A 655 -9.45 -6.42 -0.73
N MET A 656 -9.47 -5.10 -0.85
CA MET A 656 -9.04 -4.18 0.19
C MET A 656 -10.09 -4.14 1.31
N ARG A 657 -9.82 -3.42 2.41
CA ARG A 657 -10.78 -3.23 3.50
C ARG A 657 -12.17 -2.84 2.97
N VAL A 658 -13.15 -3.71 3.17
CA VAL A 658 -14.55 -3.47 2.79
C VAL A 658 -15.26 -2.64 3.88
N GLN A 659 -16.32 -1.93 3.49
CA GLN A 659 -17.09 -1.11 4.43
C GLN A 659 -17.96 -1.98 5.35
N GLU A 660 -18.59 -3.00 4.79
CA GLU A 660 -19.41 -3.96 5.53
C GLU A 660 -18.82 -5.38 5.35
N PRO A 661 -18.47 -6.09 6.44
CA PRO A 661 -17.87 -7.42 6.33
C PRO A 661 -18.75 -8.46 5.63
N THR A 662 -20.08 -8.25 5.65
CA THR A 662 -21.06 -9.08 4.93
C THR A 662 -20.89 -9.07 3.42
N GLN A 663 -20.26 -8.02 2.88
CA GLN A 663 -19.99 -7.83 1.45
C GLN A 663 -18.66 -8.43 1.00
N SER A 664 -17.88 -9.04 1.90
CA SER A 664 -16.63 -9.73 1.55
C SER A 664 -16.88 -10.92 0.63
N GLU A 665 -16.05 -11.04 -0.42
CA GLU A 665 -15.99 -12.20 -1.30
C GLU A 665 -14.75 -13.08 -1.03
N ALA A 666 -13.85 -12.61 -0.17
CA ALA A 666 -12.77 -13.41 0.41
C ALA A 666 -13.27 -14.65 1.16
N GLY A 667 -14.58 -14.75 1.47
CA GLY A 667 -15.21 -15.97 1.97
C GLY A 667 -15.13 -16.16 3.48
N ASP A 668 -14.59 -15.17 4.20
CA ASP A 668 -14.55 -15.13 5.66
C ASP A 668 -14.99 -13.75 6.16
N ARG A 669 -16.28 -13.67 6.54
CA ARG A 669 -16.91 -12.43 7.01
C ARG A 669 -16.36 -11.99 8.37
N GLU A 670 -15.91 -12.93 9.19
CA GLU A 670 -15.37 -12.62 10.51
C GLU A 670 -13.98 -11.96 10.34
N MET A 671 -13.12 -12.56 9.51
CA MET A 671 -11.82 -11.99 9.13
C MET A 671 -11.97 -10.62 8.46
N ALA A 672 -12.96 -10.44 7.58
CA ALA A 672 -13.22 -9.16 6.93
C ALA A 672 -13.56 -8.04 7.94
N GLY A 673 -14.24 -8.38 9.03
CA GLY A 673 -14.54 -7.45 10.13
C GLY A 673 -13.34 -7.10 11.00
N LYS A 674 -12.26 -7.88 10.92
CA LYS A 674 -11.01 -7.68 11.68
C LYS A 674 -9.90 -7.04 10.86
N VAL A 675 -10.13 -6.69 9.59
CA VAL A 675 -9.14 -5.99 8.77
C VAL A 675 -8.89 -4.60 9.38
N PRO A 676 -7.64 -4.28 9.79
CA PRO A 676 -7.34 -3.00 10.44
C PRO A 676 -7.62 -1.80 9.54
N ASP A 677 -7.92 -0.65 10.17
CA ASP A 677 -8.15 0.61 9.45
C ASP A 677 -6.83 1.29 9.04
N GLN A 678 -6.10 0.61 8.16
CA GLN A 678 -4.85 1.08 7.56
C GLN A 678 -4.99 0.96 6.04
N PRO A 679 -4.71 2.02 5.27
CA PRO A 679 -4.72 1.96 3.81
C PRO A 679 -3.79 0.85 3.29
N GLY A 680 -4.22 0.14 2.24
CA GLY A 680 -3.46 -0.98 1.69
C GLY A 680 -3.84 -2.34 2.29
N ARG A 681 -4.49 -2.38 3.46
CA ARG A 681 -4.91 -3.63 4.09
C ARG A 681 -6.13 -4.25 3.42
N GLY A 682 -6.15 -5.57 3.38
CA GLY A 682 -7.24 -6.34 2.80
C GLY A 682 -7.13 -7.84 3.08
N LEU A 683 -7.91 -8.61 2.32
CA LEU A 683 -7.90 -10.07 2.34
C LEU A 683 -7.54 -10.64 0.97
N ILE A 684 -6.84 -11.77 0.97
CA ILE A 684 -6.52 -12.53 -0.23
C ILE A 684 -6.84 -14.01 -0.01
N LYS A 685 -7.32 -14.68 -1.07
CA LYS A 685 -7.40 -16.14 -1.11
C LYS A 685 -6.11 -16.70 -1.70
N ASP A 686 -5.26 -17.32 -0.88
CA ASP A 686 -4.08 -18.04 -1.34
C ASP A 686 -4.17 -19.52 -0.97
N LYS A 687 -4.02 -20.41 -1.97
CA LYS A 687 -4.10 -21.88 -1.82
C LYS A 687 -5.28 -22.38 -0.97
N GLY A 688 -6.43 -21.72 -1.05
CA GLY A 688 -7.64 -22.07 -0.29
C GLY A 688 -7.71 -21.51 1.13
N LYS A 689 -6.68 -20.78 1.59
CA LYS A 689 -6.69 -20.01 2.84
C LYS A 689 -7.09 -18.56 2.56
N VAL A 690 -7.78 -17.95 3.51
CA VAL A 690 -8.05 -16.51 3.52
C VAL A 690 -7.03 -15.86 4.44
N LEU A 691 -6.19 -15.00 3.88
CA LEU A 691 -5.08 -14.37 4.60
C LEU A 691 -5.24 -12.86 4.60
N HIS A 692 -4.81 -12.22 5.68
CA HIS A 692 -4.60 -10.77 5.67
C HIS A 692 -3.44 -10.45 4.72
N PHE A 693 -3.57 -9.36 3.97
CA PHE A 693 -2.46 -8.84 3.18
C PHE A 693 -2.34 -7.32 3.30
N LEU A 694 -1.17 -6.81 2.93
CA LEU A 694 -0.87 -5.39 2.77
C LEU A 694 -0.41 -5.18 1.32
N ALA A 695 -1.10 -4.30 0.59
CA ALA A 695 -0.65 -3.86 -0.73
C ALA A 695 0.64 -3.05 -0.59
N GLY A 696 1.57 -3.26 -1.52
CA GLY A 696 2.76 -2.43 -1.63
C GLY A 696 2.45 -1.06 -2.20
N VAL A 697 3.48 -0.23 -2.28
CA VAL A 697 3.40 1.12 -2.82
C VAL A 697 4.21 1.24 -4.13
N PRO A 698 3.79 2.09 -5.08
CA PRO A 698 4.46 2.28 -6.37
C PRO A 698 5.70 3.20 -6.26
N VAL A 699 6.43 3.11 -5.15
CA VAL A 699 7.54 3.99 -4.79
C VAL A 699 8.75 3.17 -4.37
N ALA A 700 9.94 3.55 -4.85
CA ALA A 700 11.18 2.93 -4.43
C ALA A 700 11.66 3.47 -3.07
N SER A 701 12.35 2.64 -2.28
CA SER A 701 12.83 2.96 -0.94
C SER A 701 13.68 4.23 -0.91
N ALA A 702 14.49 4.47 -1.94
CA ALA A 702 15.35 5.66 -2.06
C ALA A 702 14.58 6.99 -2.20
N VAL A 703 13.28 6.95 -2.52
CA VAL A 703 12.42 8.11 -2.74
C VAL A 703 11.48 8.35 -1.55
N LEU A 704 11.30 7.34 -0.70
CA LEU A 704 10.45 7.47 0.48
C LEU A 704 11.03 8.50 1.47
N PRO A 705 10.16 9.26 2.15
CA PRO A 705 10.61 10.17 3.19
C PRO A 705 11.32 9.39 4.31
N ALA A 706 12.30 10.03 4.96
CA ALA A 706 13.07 9.41 6.04
C ALA A 706 12.23 9.05 7.28
N VAL A 707 11.02 9.60 7.39
CA VAL A 707 10.04 9.23 8.41
C VAL A 707 9.17 8.12 7.84
N GLU A 708 9.12 6.98 8.53
CA GLU A 708 8.21 5.87 8.21
C GLU A 708 6.76 6.34 8.30
N SER A 709 6.19 6.71 7.15
CA SER A 709 4.84 7.22 7.00
C SER A 709 4.14 6.45 5.89
N ALA A 710 2.85 6.15 6.09
CA ALA A 710 2.00 5.60 5.04
C ALA A 710 1.68 6.63 3.94
N ASP A 711 1.88 7.93 4.21
CA ASP A 711 1.68 9.02 3.24
C ASP A 711 3.02 9.50 2.68
N TYR A 712 3.24 9.22 1.40
CA TYR A 712 4.45 9.53 0.64
C TYR A 712 4.21 10.55 -0.50
N GLY A 713 2.97 11.01 -0.69
CA GLY A 713 2.59 11.96 -1.76
C GLY A 713 2.66 11.39 -3.19
N GLN A 714 2.09 12.11 -4.17
CA GLN A 714 2.16 11.69 -5.58
C GLN A 714 3.51 12.01 -6.26
N ASP A 715 4.26 12.99 -5.74
CA ASP A 715 5.57 13.37 -6.27
C ASP A 715 6.57 12.22 -6.16
N ALA A 716 6.51 11.43 -5.09
CA ALA A 716 7.36 10.25 -4.91
C ALA A 716 7.08 9.16 -5.97
N VAL A 717 5.83 9.02 -6.39
CA VAL A 717 5.44 8.12 -7.50
C VAL A 717 6.01 8.63 -8.82
N GLN A 718 5.90 9.94 -9.09
CA GLN A 718 6.44 10.55 -10.30
C GLN A 718 7.97 10.42 -10.37
N GLN A 719 8.67 10.63 -9.25
CA GLN A 719 10.12 10.43 -9.15
C GLN A 719 10.51 8.97 -9.41
N THR A 720 9.78 8.01 -8.84
CA THR A 720 9.99 6.57 -9.12
C THR A 720 9.77 6.28 -10.61
N CYS A 721 8.71 6.82 -11.21
CA CYS A 721 8.45 6.67 -12.64
C CYS A 721 9.56 7.29 -13.51
N ALA A 722 10.14 8.42 -13.10
CA ALA A 722 11.24 9.06 -13.80
C ALA A 722 12.53 8.20 -13.78
N LEU A 723 12.82 7.52 -12.66
CA LEU A 723 13.94 6.56 -12.58
C LEU A 723 13.75 5.39 -13.56
N ILE A 724 12.54 4.83 -13.62
CA ILE A 724 12.18 3.77 -14.57
C ILE A 724 12.32 4.26 -16.01
N ALA A 725 11.81 5.46 -16.32
CA ALA A 725 11.91 6.07 -17.64
C ALA A 725 13.36 6.31 -18.07
N GLN A 726 14.19 6.84 -17.17
CA GLN A 726 15.61 7.05 -17.42
C GLN A 726 16.32 5.74 -17.74
N ARG A 727 15.99 4.66 -17.04
CA ARG A 727 16.58 3.34 -17.27
C ARG A 727 16.23 2.78 -18.65
N TRP A 728 14.96 2.85 -19.06
CA TRP A 728 14.54 2.41 -20.40
C TRP A 728 15.15 3.24 -21.52
N SER A 729 15.23 4.55 -21.32
CA SER A 729 15.90 5.46 -22.26
C SER A 729 17.38 5.13 -22.43
N ALA A 730 18.09 4.82 -21.33
CA ALA A 730 19.49 4.42 -21.37
C ALA A 730 19.73 3.09 -22.11
N LEU A 731 18.73 2.20 -22.15
CA LEU A 731 18.75 0.97 -22.95
C LEU A 731 18.36 1.19 -24.43
N GLY A 732 17.98 2.40 -24.81
CA GLY A 732 17.60 2.74 -26.20
C GLY A 732 16.25 2.17 -26.64
N ILE A 733 15.40 1.76 -25.68
CA ILE A 733 14.07 1.21 -26.00
C ILE A 733 13.08 2.35 -26.20
N ALA A 734 12.39 2.35 -27.35
CA ALA A 734 11.40 3.36 -27.67
C ALA A 734 10.18 3.31 -26.72
N PRO A 735 9.59 4.47 -26.37
CA PRO A 735 8.37 4.53 -25.57
C PRO A 735 7.15 3.96 -26.32
N ALA A 736 6.09 3.70 -25.57
CA ALA A 736 4.80 3.27 -26.10
C ALA A 736 4.20 4.32 -27.05
N PRO A 737 3.34 3.91 -28.00
CA PRO A 737 2.58 4.85 -28.83
C PRO A 737 1.74 5.79 -27.98
N THR A 738 1.78 7.08 -28.28
CA THR A 738 0.98 8.08 -27.56
C THR A 738 -0.48 8.03 -28.01
N LEU A 739 -1.40 8.35 -27.09
CA LEU A 739 -2.82 8.46 -27.38
C LEU A 739 -3.05 9.51 -28.48
N PRO A 740 -3.54 9.13 -29.67
CA PRO A 740 -3.71 10.10 -30.74
C PRO A 740 -4.92 10.99 -30.43
N THR A 741 -4.71 12.26 -30.10
CA THR A 741 -5.79 13.23 -29.83
C THR A 741 -6.12 14.03 -31.08
N LEU A 742 -7.37 14.47 -31.21
CA LEU A 742 -7.75 15.42 -32.25
C LEU A 742 -6.99 16.75 -32.04
N PRO A 743 -6.13 17.18 -32.98
CA PRO A 743 -5.38 18.43 -32.89
C PRO A 743 -6.30 19.63 -32.77
N ALA A 744 -5.83 20.68 -32.09
CA ALA A 744 -6.62 21.90 -31.87
C ALA A 744 -6.95 22.63 -33.19
N GLU A 745 -6.01 22.61 -34.13
CA GLU A 745 -6.14 23.20 -35.45
C GLU A 745 -5.61 22.22 -36.51
N VAL A 746 -6.22 22.24 -37.69
CA VAL A 746 -5.84 21.42 -38.85
C VAL A 746 -5.93 22.30 -40.09
N SER A 747 -4.96 22.23 -40.99
CA SER A 747 -5.05 22.93 -42.27
C SER A 747 -5.87 22.12 -43.27
N TYR A 748 -6.65 22.80 -44.12
CA TYR A 748 -7.33 22.13 -45.23
C TYR A 748 -6.36 21.38 -46.16
N ALA A 749 -5.12 21.87 -46.29
CA ALA A 749 -4.08 21.23 -47.10
C ALA A 749 -3.56 19.91 -46.50
N GLU A 750 -3.76 19.67 -45.20
CA GLU A 750 -3.36 18.44 -44.50
C GLU A 750 -4.42 17.34 -44.61
N LEU A 751 -5.60 17.63 -45.17
CA LEU A 751 -6.68 16.66 -45.33
C LEU A 751 -6.42 15.70 -46.50
N ASP A 752 -6.42 14.41 -46.19
CA ASP A 752 -6.37 13.32 -47.17
C ASP A 752 -7.53 13.37 -48.18
N ASP A 753 -7.38 12.66 -49.29
CA ASP A 753 -8.44 12.53 -50.29
C ASP A 753 -9.64 11.76 -49.77
N VAL A 754 -10.83 12.25 -50.13
CA VAL A 754 -12.11 11.64 -49.76
C VAL A 754 -12.74 10.95 -50.98
N PRO A 755 -13.59 9.94 -50.76
CA PRO A 755 -14.30 9.27 -51.85
C PRO A 755 -15.12 10.25 -52.70
N ARG A 756 -15.24 9.94 -54.00
CA ARG A 756 -16.01 10.77 -54.94
C ARG A 756 -17.44 10.99 -54.46
N GLY A 757 -17.86 12.25 -54.39
CA GLY A 757 -19.19 12.64 -53.90
C GLY A 757 -19.21 13.05 -52.42
N MET A 758 -18.08 13.03 -51.74
CA MET A 758 -17.90 13.61 -50.41
C MET A 758 -17.17 14.95 -50.50
N LEU A 759 -17.60 15.94 -49.70
CA LEU A 759 -16.89 17.21 -49.53
C LEU A 759 -16.04 17.13 -48.25
N LYS A 760 -14.73 17.33 -48.37
CA LYS A 760 -13.78 17.40 -47.23
C LYS A 760 -14.21 18.50 -46.26
N LEU A 761 -14.13 18.21 -44.96
CA LEU A 761 -14.49 19.17 -43.91
C LEU A 761 -13.45 19.24 -42.79
N GLY A 762 -12.88 18.11 -42.39
CA GLY A 762 -11.96 18.07 -41.26
C GLY A 762 -11.49 16.66 -40.98
N ILE A 763 -11.02 16.42 -39.76
CA ILE A 763 -10.62 15.10 -39.28
C ILE A 763 -11.55 14.63 -38.16
N GLY A 764 -11.87 13.35 -38.14
CA GLY A 764 -12.71 12.71 -37.12
C GLY A 764 -11.92 12.08 -35.99
N ASP A 765 -12.51 11.93 -34.81
CA ASP A 765 -11.91 11.23 -33.67
C ASP A 765 -11.69 9.73 -33.96
N VAL A 766 -12.48 9.16 -34.87
CA VAL A 766 -12.35 7.78 -35.34
C VAL A 766 -11.14 7.69 -36.27
N ALA A 767 -10.07 7.05 -35.78
CA ALA A 767 -8.83 6.81 -36.51
C ALA A 767 -8.12 8.08 -37.03
N LEU A 768 -8.50 9.27 -36.57
CA LEU A 768 -7.98 10.56 -37.05
C LEU A 768 -8.08 10.72 -38.58
N ALA A 769 -9.08 10.09 -39.19
CA ALA A 769 -9.26 10.08 -40.64
C ALA A 769 -9.93 11.37 -41.13
N THR A 770 -9.67 11.73 -42.39
CA THR A 770 -10.40 12.82 -43.05
C THR A 770 -11.88 12.47 -43.18
N VAL A 771 -12.72 13.36 -42.70
CA VAL A 771 -14.19 13.26 -42.73
C VAL A 771 -14.79 14.47 -43.44
N GLY A 772 -16.02 14.29 -43.89
CA GLY A 772 -16.64 15.24 -44.81
C GLY A 772 -18.14 15.06 -44.91
N VAL A 773 -18.76 15.87 -45.77
CA VAL A 773 -20.19 15.84 -46.11
C VAL A 773 -20.44 14.88 -47.26
N ASN A 774 -21.12 13.76 -46.99
CA ASN A 774 -21.45 12.78 -48.02
C ASN A 774 -22.68 13.21 -48.84
N LEU A 775 -22.49 13.80 -50.02
CA LEU A 775 -23.59 14.25 -50.88
C LEU A 775 -24.39 13.09 -51.50
N ALA A 776 -23.86 11.87 -51.46
CA ALA A 776 -24.58 10.68 -51.93
C ALA A 776 -25.55 10.16 -50.87
N GLU A 777 -25.20 10.25 -49.58
CA GLU A 777 -26.06 9.82 -48.48
C GLU A 777 -27.03 10.92 -48.04
N CYS A 778 -26.54 12.15 -47.93
CA CYS A 778 -27.26 13.30 -47.43
C CYS A 778 -27.23 14.43 -48.48
N PRO A 779 -28.38 14.82 -49.05
CA PRO A 779 -28.41 15.88 -50.07
C PRO A 779 -28.09 17.27 -49.51
N HIS A 780 -28.21 17.46 -48.21
CA HIS A 780 -27.96 18.74 -47.55
C HIS A 780 -27.19 18.55 -46.24
N PHE A 781 -26.68 19.67 -45.73
CA PHE A 781 -25.90 19.71 -44.51
C PHE A 781 -26.14 21.02 -43.77
N TYR A 782 -26.20 20.97 -42.44
CA TYR A 782 -26.18 22.18 -41.63
C TYR A 782 -25.30 22.06 -40.40
N ALA A 783 -24.62 23.17 -40.09
CA ALA A 783 -23.82 23.34 -38.89
C ALA A 783 -24.50 24.32 -37.93
N VAL A 784 -24.58 23.95 -36.66
CA VAL A 784 -25.15 24.79 -35.61
C VAL A 784 -24.13 25.04 -34.51
N GLY A 785 -24.12 26.25 -33.96
CA GLY A 785 -23.22 26.58 -32.86
C GLY A 785 -23.46 27.98 -32.29
N SER A 786 -22.75 28.28 -31.21
CA SER A 786 -22.68 29.59 -30.57
C SER A 786 -21.89 30.59 -31.43
N ALA A 787 -21.82 31.85 -30.99
CA ALA A 787 -20.95 32.84 -31.62
C ALA A 787 -19.47 32.42 -31.49
N LYS A 788 -18.67 32.65 -32.54
CA LYS A 788 -17.23 32.27 -32.61
C LYS A 788 -16.92 30.76 -32.52
N SER A 789 -17.93 29.89 -32.64
CA SER A 789 -17.77 28.43 -32.65
C SER A 789 -17.13 27.84 -33.91
N GLY A 790 -16.94 28.63 -34.98
CA GLY A 790 -16.41 28.18 -36.27
C GLY A 790 -17.46 27.86 -37.34
N ARG A 791 -18.73 28.29 -37.15
CA ARG A 791 -19.83 28.13 -38.12
C ARG A 791 -19.46 28.61 -39.54
N THR A 792 -18.91 29.81 -39.66
CA THR A 792 -18.51 30.37 -40.95
C THR A 792 -17.27 29.66 -41.52
N THR A 793 -16.35 29.23 -40.66
CA THR A 793 -15.20 28.38 -41.04
C THR A 793 -15.66 27.09 -41.71
N VAL A 794 -16.72 26.44 -41.20
CA VAL A 794 -17.32 25.26 -41.84
C VAL A 794 -17.76 25.56 -43.27
N LEU A 795 -18.48 26.66 -43.50
CA LEU A 795 -18.95 27.01 -44.84
C LEU A 795 -17.79 27.33 -45.79
N ARG A 796 -16.81 28.11 -45.34
CA ARG A 796 -15.59 28.41 -46.12
C ARG A 796 -14.84 27.13 -46.50
N THR A 797 -14.76 26.17 -45.60
CA THR A 797 -14.10 24.88 -45.82
C THR A 797 -14.85 24.04 -46.85
N LEU A 798 -16.18 24.01 -46.77
CA LEU A 798 -17.02 23.32 -47.76
C LEU A 798 -16.97 24.00 -49.14
N ILE A 799 -16.89 25.33 -49.19
CA ILE A 799 -16.69 26.10 -50.43
C ILE A 799 -15.37 25.69 -51.10
N ALA A 800 -14.26 25.66 -50.34
CA ALA A 800 -12.97 25.18 -50.84
C ALA A 800 -13.08 23.73 -51.37
N SER A 801 -13.80 22.87 -50.66
CA SER A 801 -14.00 21.49 -51.11
C SER A 801 -14.84 21.36 -52.37
N ILE A 802 -15.85 22.22 -52.57
CA ILE A 802 -16.63 22.26 -53.82
C ILE A 802 -15.72 22.66 -54.99
N GLN A 803 -14.94 23.73 -54.81
CA GLN A 803 -14.05 24.25 -55.85
C GLN A 803 -12.90 23.29 -56.19
N GLN A 804 -12.52 22.41 -55.26
CA GLN A 804 -11.57 21.33 -55.51
C GLN A 804 -12.21 20.11 -56.19
N SER A 805 -13.46 19.79 -55.83
CA SER A 805 -14.11 18.54 -56.24
C SER A 805 -14.88 18.63 -57.57
N PHE A 806 -15.23 19.83 -58.00
CA PHE A 806 -16.05 20.08 -59.19
C PHE A 806 -15.42 21.17 -60.06
N THR A 807 -15.70 21.16 -61.36
CA THR A 807 -15.39 22.30 -62.24
C THR A 807 -16.49 23.36 -62.19
N PRO A 808 -16.24 24.61 -62.62
CA PRO A 808 -17.25 25.67 -62.63
C PRO A 808 -18.48 25.36 -63.49
N GLU A 809 -18.38 24.46 -64.47
CA GLU A 809 -19.51 24.03 -65.33
C GLU A 809 -20.35 22.94 -64.64
N ALA A 810 -19.74 22.14 -63.77
CA ALA A 810 -20.38 21.04 -63.07
C ALA A 810 -21.05 21.49 -61.76
N ALA A 811 -20.56 22.55 -61.13
CA ALA A 811 -21.09 23.08 -59.88
C ALA A 811 -21.15 24.62 -59.88
N LYS A 812 -22.21 25.16 -59.30
CA LYS A 812 -22.43 26.59 -59.10
C LYS A 812 -22.80 26.90 -57.66
N ILE A 813 -22.31 28.01 -57.14
CA ILE A 813 -22.52 28.47 -55.76
C ILE A 813 -23.49 29.66 -55.77
N ILE A 814 -24.47 29.62 -54.89
CA ILE A 814 -25.37 30.72 -54.55
C ILE A 814 -25.15 31.01 -53.09
N ALA A 815 -24.68 32.21 -52.76
CA ALA A 815 -24.31 32.59 -51.40
C ALA A 815 -25.28 33.64 -50.84
N PHE A 816 -25.90 33.31 -49.71
CA PHE A 816 -26.67 34.23 -48.87
C PHE A 816 -25.84 34.50 -47.62
N ASP A 817 -25.16 35.65 -47.62
CA ASP A 817 -24.06 35.96 -46.70
C ASP A 817 -24.33 37.27 -45.96
N VAL A 818 -25.24 37.22 -44.99
CA VAL A 818 -25.65 38.40 -44.21
C VAL A 818 -24.48 38.98 -43.40
N GLY A 819 -23.52 38.13 -43.01
CA GLY A 819 -22.33 38.49 -42.25
C GLY A 819 -21.18 39.08 -43.07
N LEU A 820 -21.26 39.08 -44.41
CA LEU A 820 -20.19 39.53 -45.32
C LEU A 820 -18.88 38.74 -45.17
N GLU A 821 -18.98 37.46 -44.81
CA GLU A 821 -17.84 36.64 -44.42
C GLU A 821 -17.44 35.57 -45.46
N LEU A 822 -18.26 35.31 -46.48
CA LEU A 822 -18.04 34.25 -47.46
C LEU A 822 -17.52 34.75 -48.81
N GLY A 823 -17.84 35.98 -49.18
CA GLY A 823 -17.61 36.49 -50.55
C GLY A 823 -16.18 36.34 -51.05
N ALA A 824 -15.18 36.61 -50.20
CA ALA A 824 -13.76 36.51 -50.55
C ALA A 824 -13.27 35.07 -50.82
N PHE A 825 -13.99 34.07 -50.32
CA PHE A 825 -13.61 32.65 -50.41
C PHE A 825 -14.23 31.94 -51.62
N ILE A 826 -15.09 32.62 -52.39
CA ILE A 826 -15.78 32.02 -53.54
C ILE A 826 -15.16 32.53 -54.83
N ASP A 827 -14.63 31.63 -55.65
CA ASP A 827 -14.15 31.99 -56.99
C ASP A 827 -15.33 32.50 -57.86
N PRO A 828 -15.20 33.69 -58.49
CA PRO A 828 -16.21 34.25 -59.38
C PRO A 828 -16.73 33.29 -60.46
N ALA A 829 -15.92 32.32 -60.92
CA ALA A 829 -16.34 31.32 -61.91
C ALA A 829 -17.45 30.38 -61.39
N TYR A 830 -17.47 30.11 -60.09
CA TYR A 830 -18.50 29.27 -59.45
C TYR A 830 -19.72 30.08 -59.03
N LEU A 831 -19.56 31.37 -58.78
CA LEU A 831 -20.59 32.23 -58.21
C LEU A 831 -21.71 32.53 -59.21
N THR A 832 -22.95 32.19 -58.88
CA THR A 832 -24.15 32.53 -59.67
C THR A 832 -24.91 33.71 -59.08
N PHE A 833 -24.93 33.83 -57.75
CA PHE A 833 -25.61 34.91 -57.04
C PHE A 833 -24.97 35.08 -55.66
N TYR A 834 -24.75 36.33 -55.26
CA TYR A 834 -24.29 36.73 -53.94
C TYR A 834 -25.15 37.89 -53.45
N SER A 835 -25.61 37.83 -52.21
CA SER A 835 -26.25 38.98 -51.55
C SER A 835 -26.07 38.86 -50.03
N SER A 836 -25.87 40.00 -49.39
CA SER A 836 -25.94 40.18 -47.93
C SER A 836 -27.25 40.84 -47.48
N ASP A 837 -28.00 41.43 -48.42
CA ASP A 837 -29.27 42.09 -48.14
C ASP A 837 -30.43 41.09 -48.06
N SER A 838 -31.12 41.06 -46.92
CA SER A 838 -32.21 40.12 -46.64
C SER A 838 -33.40 40.25 -47.60
N GLN A 839 -33.71 41.45 -48.09
CA GLN A 839 -34.81 41.67 -49.03
C GLN A 839 -34.46 41.09 -50.41
N GLN A 840 -33.26 41.38 -50.92
CA GLN A 840 -32.76 40.81 -52.16
C GLN A 840 -32.65 39.28 -52.09
N ILE A 841 -32.22 38.73 -50.95
CA ILE A 841 -32.21 37.28 -50.71
C ILE A 841 -33.63 36.70 -50.80
N GLY A 842 -34.62 37.36 -50.19
CA GLY A 842 -36.02 36.94 -50.26
C GLY A 842 -36.63 37.01 -51.67
N GLU A 843 -36.23 37.97 -52.49
CA GLU A 843 -36.65 38.04 -53.90
C GLU A 843 -35.94 37.00 -54.77
N ALA A 844 -34.65 36.80 -54.55
CA ALA A 844 -33.86 35.78 -55.23
C ALA A 844 -34.35 34.37 -54.91
N SER A 845 -34.75 34.10 -53.66
CA SER A 845 -35.28 32.79 -53.25
C SER A 845 -36.55 32.41 -54.04
N LYS A 846 -37.44 33.37 -54.30
CA LYS A 846 -38.65 33.17 -55.14
C LYS A 846 -38.28 32.87 -56.60
N LYS A 847 -37.35 33.63 -57.19
CA LYS A 847 -36.88 33.42 -58.57
C LYS A 847 -36.20 32.06 -58.74
N LEU A 848 -35.34 31.69 -57.78
CA LEU A 848 -34.64 30.42 -57.76
C LEU A 848 -35.61 29.24 -57.58
N ALA A 849 -36.60 29.37 -56.70
CA ALA A 849 -37.63 28.36 -56.54
C ALA A 849 -38.38 28.06 -57.85
N ALA A 850 -38.77 29.11 -58.60
CA ALA A 850 -39.38 28.95 -59.90
C ALA A 850 -38.45 28.23 -60.90
N LYS A 851 -37.18 28.64 -60.96
CA LYS A 851 -36.17 28.01 -61.82
C LYS A 851 -35.91 26.54 -61.48
N PHE A 852 -35.88 26.18 -60.20
CA PHE A 852 -35.66 24.80 -59.76
C PHE A 852 -36.90 23.93 -59.95
N ALA A 853 -38.11 24.52 -59.97
CA ALA A 853 -39.33 23.79 -60.30
C ALA A 853 -39.32 23.23 -61.73
N GLU A 854 -38.64 23.92 -62.66
CA GLU A 854 -38.46 23.47 -64.06
C GLU A 854 -37.60 22.21 -64.19
N ARG A 855 -36.76 21.88 -63.18
CA ARG A 855 -35.97 20.65 -63.15
C ARG A 855 -36.84 19.46 -62.78
N THR A 856 -37.68 19.02 -63.71
CA THR A 856 -38.54 17.84 -63.58
C THR A 856 -38.41 16.94 -64.81
N ALA A 857 -38.79 15.68 -64.67
CA ALA A 857 -38.94 14.79 -65.81
C ALA A 857 -39.96 15.37 -66.81
N PRO A 858 -39.78 15.19 -68.12
CA PRO A 858 -40.75 15.63 -69.13
C PRO A 858 -42.16 15.13 -68.81
N ALA A 859 -43.16 15.97 -69.04
CA ALA A 859 -44.54 15.67 -68.66
C ALA A 859 -45.09 14.42 -69.40
N ASP A 860 -44.59 14.17 -70.61
CA ASP A 860 -44.89 13.06 -71.50
C ASP A 860 -44.00 11.81 -71.32
N ALA A 861 -42.99 11.87 -70.43
CA ALA A 861 -42.10 10.74 -70.20
C ALA A 861 -42.86 9.52 -69.64
N SER A 862 -42.57 8.35 -70.21
CA SER A 862 -43.08 7.05 -69.74
C SER A 862 -42.63 6.75 -68.30
N PRO A 863 -43.28 5.82 -67.57
CA PRO A 863 -42.86 5.42 -66.23
C PRO A 863 -41.38 4.98 -66.14
N GLU A 864 -40.87 4.30 -67.18
CA GLU A 864 -39.48 3.87 -67.27
C GLU A 864 -38.51 5.04 -67.50
N GLU A 865 -38.88 5.99 -68.37
CA GLU A 865 -38.10 7.21 -68.60
C GLU A 865 -38.08 8.12 -67.37
N ARG A 866 -39.20 8.26 -66.66
CA ARG A 866 -39.26 9.01 -65.39
C ARG A 866 -38.38 8.39 -64.31
N ALA A 867 -38.29 7.06 -64.22
CA ALA A 867 -37.42 6.37 -63.27
C ALA A 867 -35.92 6.58 -63.57
N ARG A 868 -35.57 6.66 -64.86
CA ARG A 868 -34.19 6.88 -65.33
C ARG A 868 -33.81 8.34 -65.45
N TRP A 869 -34.77 9.26 -65.38
CA TRP A 869 -34.51 10.69 -65.51
C TRP A 869 -33.51 11.18 -64.45
N ARG A 870 -32.57 12.00 -64.91
CA ARG A 870 -31.61 12.71 -64.07
C ARG A 870 -31.59 14.16 -64.55
N PHE A 871 -31.38 15.09 -63.62
CA PHE A 871 -31.24 16.50 -63.98
C PHE A 871 -30.06 16.72 -64.94
N SER A 872 -30.20 17.69 -65.83
CA SER A 872 -29.13 18.17 -66.70
C SER A 872 -28.61 19.54 -66.25
N GLY A 873 -27.31 19.79 -66.45
CA GLY A 873 -26.65 21.04 -66.06
C GLY A 873 -25.97 20.98 -64.69
N PRO A 874 -25.52 22.13 -64.14
CA PRO A 874 -24.71 22.15 -62.93
C PRO A 874 -25.52 21.76 -61.70
N ARG A 875 -24.81 21.24 -60.70
CA ARG A 875 -25.29 21.20 -59.32
C ARG A 875 -25.27 22.62 -58.74
N TYR A 876 -26.30 22.96 -57.96
CA TYR A 876 -26.35 24.23 -57.25
C TYR A 876 -26.12 23.99 -55.76
N PHE A 877 -25.10 24.64 -55.20
CA PHE A 877 -24.83 24.70 -53.77
C PHE A 877 -25.32 26.04 -53.25
N ILE A 878 -26.39 26.00 -52.45
CA ILE A 878 -26.94 27.16 -51.78
C ILE A 878 -26.29 27.22 -50.40
N VAL A 879 -25.37 28.16 -50.25
CA VAL A 879 -24.61 28.39 -49.03
C VAL A 879 -25.27 29.54 -48.27
N ILE A 880 -25.67 29.28 -47.03
CA ILE A 880 -26.37 30.26 -46.19
C ILE A 880 -25.59 30.41 -44.90
N ASP A 881 -24.99 31.58 -44.69
CA ASP A 881 -24.40 31.93 -43.39
C ASP A 881 -25.44 32.58 -42.48
N ASP A 882 -25.39 32.25 -41.19
CA ASP A 882 -26.29 32.75 -40.16
C ASP A 882 -27.79 32.71 -40.51
N PHE A 883 -28.30 31.51 -40.78
CA PHE A 883 -29.69 31.24 -41.21
C PHE A 883 -30.77 31.94 -40.37
N THR A 884 -30.59 32.06 -39.06
CA THR A 884 -31.57 32.72 -38.17
C THR A 884 -31.75 34.22 -38.47
N LEU A 885 -30.76 34.87 -39.10
CA LEU A 885 -30.88 36.27 -39.55
C LEU A 885 -31.81 36.42 -40.76
N LEU A 886 -32.10 35.32 -41.46
CA LEU A 886 -33.08 35.28 -42.56
C LEU A 886 -34.49 34.96 -42.08
N ASN A 887 -34.74 34.94 -40.77
CA ASN A 887 -36.10 34.86 -40.25
C ASN A 887 -36.84 36.18 -40.52
N VAL A 888 -38.13 36.09 -40.82
CA VAL A 888 -38.98 37.25 -41.10
C VAL A 888 -39.11 38.09 -39.83
N PRO A 889 -38.89 39.42 -39.89
CA PRO A 889 -39.05 40.28 -38.73
C PRO A 889 -40.41 40.07 -38.04
N GLY A 890 -40.40 39.84 -36.72
CA GLY A 890 -41.60 39.56 -35.93
C GLY A 890 -42.07 38.10 -35.89
N TYR A 891 -41.48 37.20 -36.68
CA TYR A 891 -41.78 35.77 -36.69
C TYR A 891 -40.51 34.94 -36.46
N SER A 892 -40.42 34.25 -35.32
CA SER A 892 -39.21 33.53 -34.94
C SER A 892 -38.90 32.28 -35.79
N SER A 893 -39.89 31.74 -36.51
CA SER A 893 -39.77 30.46 -37.23
C SER A 893 -40.10 30.53 -38.73
N MET A 894 -40.50 31.69 -39.24
CA MET A 894 -40.72 31.88 -40.69
C MET A 894 -39.46 32.45 -41.33
N SER A 895 -39.04 31.88 -42.46
CA SER A 895 -37.82 32.32 -43.17
C SER A 895 -38.11 32.99 -44.50
N LEU A 896 -37.32 34.00 -44.85
CA LEU A 896 -37.32 34.68 -46.15
C LEU A 896 -36.96 33.74 -47.31
N VAL A 897 -36.27 32.63 -47.02
CA VAL A 897 -35.92 31.60 -48.01
C VAL A 897 -36.92 30.43 -48.04
N ALA A 898 -38.05 30.51 -47.31
CA ALA A 898 -39.11 29.51 -47.34
C ALA A 898 -39.62 29.10 -48.75
N PRO A 899 -39.65 29.96 -49.79
CA PRO A 899 -40.01 29.55 -51.14
C PRO A 899 -39.18 28.38 -51.70
N LEU A 900 -37.97 28.15 -51.17
CA LEU A 900 -37.08 27.08 -51.60
C LEU A 900 -37.39 25.69 -50.97
N GLU A 901 -38.40 25.58 -50.10
CA GLU A 901 -38.80 24.32 -49.43
C GLU A 901 -38.96 23.13 -50.40
N SER A 902 -39.59 23.37 -51.56
CA SER A 902 -39.78 22.33 -52.59
C SER A 902 -38.45 21.88 -53.20
N ALA A 903 -37.47 22.78 -53.33
CA ALA A 903 -36.15 22.44 -53.82
C ALA A 903 -35.33 21.64 -52.79
N VAL A 904 -35.52 21.91 -51.49
CA VAL A 904 -34.93 21.12 -50.39
C VAL A 904 -35.47 19.68 -50.46
N SER A 905 -36.80 19.49 -50.45
CA SER A 905 -37.38 18.13 -50.46
C SER A 905 -36.98 17.29 -51.68
N ARG A 906 -36.69 17.92 -52.82
CA ARG A 906 -36.29 17.27 -54.07
C ARG A 906 -34.78 17.33 -54.35
N GLY A 907 -33.97 17.87 -53.45
CA GLY A 907 -32.59 18.30 -53.72
C GLY A 907 -31.72 17.26 -54.42
N ARG A 908 -31.80 16.00 -53.98
CA ARG A 908 -31.07 14.87 -54.57
C ARG A 908 -31.42 14.62 -56.05
N GLN A 909 -32.69 14.79 -56.41
CA GLN A 909 -33.20 14.52 -57.77
C GLN A 909 -32.87 15.65 -58.74
N ILE A 910 -32.80 16.88 -58.25
CA ILE A 910 -32.64 18.08 -59.07
C ILE A 910 -31.24 18.70 -58.99
N GLY A 911 -30.33 18.09 -58.23
CA GLY A 911 -28.96 18.54 -58.09
C GLY A 911 -28.83 19.85 -57.30
N VAL A 912 -29.66 20.04 -56.29
CA VAL A 912 -29.64 21.23 -55.41
C VAL A 912 -29.27 20.79 -53.99
N HIS A 913 -28.22 21.41 -53.46
CA HIS A 913 -27.64 21.12 -52.15
C HIS A 913 -27.69 22.37 -51.29
N PHE A 914 -28.03 22.21 -50.01
CA PHE A 914 -28.11 23.31 -49.04
C PHE A 914 -27.00 23.09 -48.02
N LEU A 915 -26.15 24.08 -47.84
CA LEU A 915 -25.07 24.12 -46.86
C LEU A 915 -25.33 25.31 -45.95
N VAL A 916 -25.83 25.04 -44.75
CA VAL A 916 -26.40 26.07 -43.89
C VAL A 916 -25.62 26.17 -42.58
N ALA A 917 -25.23 27.38 -42.18
CA ALA A 917 -24.78 27.65 -40.82
C ALA A 917 -25.87 28.39 -40.04
N SER A 918 -26.04 28.06 -38.77
CA SER A 918 -27.09 28.65 -37.93
C SER A 918 -26.69 28.80 -36.47
N ALA A 919 -27.27 29.80 -35.81
CA ALA A 919 -27.07 30.00 -34.38
C ALA A 919 -27.83 28.94 -33.58
N VAL A 920 -27.17 28.34 -32.59
CA VAL A 920 -27.81 27.32 -31.74
C VAL A 920 -28.76 27.92 -30.70
N LYS A 921 -28.58 29.20 -30.36
CA LYS A 921 -29.31 29.86 -29.27
C LYS A 921 -30.83 29.73 -29.42
N ASN A 922 -31.49 29.15 -28.41
CA ASN A 922 -32.93 28.86 -28.43
C ASN A 922 -33.37 28.09 -29.69
N TRP A 923 -32.67 27.01 -30.04
CA TRP A 923 -32.83 26.28 -31.30
C TRP A 923 -34.28 25.96 -31.64
N MET A 924 -35.05 25.40 -30.70
CA MET A 924 -36.43 24.98 -30.97
C MET A 924 -37.38 26.15 -31.24
N SER A 925 -37.19 27.31 -30.60
CA SER A 925 -38.08 28.46 -30.83
C SER A 925 -37.79 29.19 -32.13
N THR A 926 -36.54 29.11 -32.60
CA THR A 926 -36.06 29.77 -33.83
C THR A 926 -36.19 28.88 -35.08
N THR A 927 -36.21 27.55 -34.91
CA THR A 927 -36.22 26.61 -36.05
C THR A 927 -37.33 25.57 -36.03
N GLY A 928 -38.02 25.35 -34.90
CA GLY A 928 -39.02 24.27 -34.77
C GLY A 928 -40.21 24.37 -35.73
N GLY A 929 -40.54 25.59 -36.19
CA GLY A 929 -41.56 25.83 -37.23
C GLY A 929 -40.98 26.14 -38.62
N ASN A 930 -39.66 26.09 -38.78
CA ASN A 930 -38.99 26.55 -39.99
C ASN A 930 -38.97 25.45 -41.05
N LYS A 931 -39.65 25.72 -42.18
CA LYS A 931 -39.84 24.75 -43.25
C LYS A 931 -38.56 24.33 -43.97
N ILE A 932 -37.52 25.17 -43.98
CA ILE A 932 -36.23 24.81 -44.61
C ILE A 932 -35.49 23.81 -43.74
N ILE A 933 -35.33 24.09 -42.44
CA ILE A 933 -34.68 23.16 -41.49
C ILE A 933 -35.47 21.85 -41.40
N SER A 934 -36.80 21.92 -41.25
CA SER A 934 -37.65 20.73 -41.23
C SER A 934 -37.57 19.93 -42.54
N GLY A 935 -37.55 20.60 -43.69
CA GLY A 935 -37.37 19.96 -44.99
C GLY A 935 -35.99 19.29 -45.15
N MET A 936 -34.94 19.95 -44.67
CA MET A 936 -33.57 19.42 -44.65
C MET A 936 -33.48 18.18 -43.76
N SER A 937 -34.05 18.23 -42.55
CA SER A 937 -34.13 17.09 -41.64
C SER A 937 -34.91 15.92 -42.25
N ALA A 938 -36.06 16.19 -42.89
CA ALA A 938 -36.87 15.16 -43.56
C ALA A 938 -36.15 14.53 -44.77
N ALA A 939 -35.32 15.30 -45.47
CA ALA A 939 -34.48 14.82 -46.57
C ALA A 939 -33.23 14.03 -46.09
N GLY A 940 -33.00 13.95 -44.77
CA GLY A 940 -31.88 13.23 -44.17
C GLY A 940 -30.55 13.98 -44.28
N SER A 941 -30.51 15.23 -43.82
CA SER A 941 -29.28 16.04 -43.83
C SER A 941 -28.22 15.55 -42.83
N GLY A 942 -26.95 15.76 -43.16
CA GLY A 942 -25.88 15.69 -42.16
C GLY A 942 -25.91 16.91 -41.24
N VAL A 943 -25.62 16.71 -39.96
CA VAL A 943 -25.68 17.78 -38.95
C VAL A 943 -24.36 17.87 -38.22
N LEU A 944 -23.79 19.06 -38.11
CA LEU A 944 -22.63 19.33 -37.26
C LEU A 944 -23.02 20.23 -36.11
N ILE A 945 -22.85 19.75 -34.89
CA ILE A 945 -23.12 20.52 -33.67
C ILE A 945 -21.78 20.98 -33.08
N LEU A 946 -21.48 22.27 -33.22
CA LEU A 946 -20.30 22.93 -32.67
C LEU A 946 -20.53 23.30 -31.19
N ASP A 947 -19.76 24.26 -30.68
CA ASP A 947 -19.92 24.82 -29.33
C ASP A 947 -21.35 25.35 -29.05
N GLY A 948 -21.84 25.14 -27.83
CA GLY A 948 -23.12 25.67 -27.35
C GLY A 948 -23.47 25.21 -25.93
N SER A 949 -24.68 25.54 -25.46
CA SER A 949 -25.17 25.14 -24.14
C SER A 949 -26.22 24.04 -24.26
N ARG A 950 -26.31 23.18 -23.23
CA ARG A 950 -27.42 22.23 -23.10
C ARG A 950 -28.79 22.91 -22.98
N ASP A 951 -28.80 24.18 -22.54
CA ASP A 951 -30.03 24.99 -22.40
C ASP A 951 -30.58 25.47 -23.74
N ASP A 952 -29.80 25.40 -24.82
CA ASP A 952 -30.23 25.80 -26.16
C ASP A 952 -31.30 24.88 -26.77
N GLY A 953 -31.54 23.73 -26.13
CA GLY A 953 -32.54 22.74 -26.50
C GLY A 953 -31.98 21.60 -27.36
N PRO A 954 -32.81 20.57 -27.64
CA PRO A 954 -32.42 19.46 -28.50
C PRO A 954 -32.33 19.89 -29.96
N ILE A 955 -31.22 19.58 -30.63
CA ILE A 955 -30.97 19.95 -32.03
C ILE A 955 -31.43 18.83 -32.97
N VAL A 956 -31.02 17.62 -32.62
CA VAL A 956 -31.47 16.35 -33.21
C VAL A 956 -32.02 15.50 -32.07
N THR A 957 -32.89 14.52 -32.36
CA THR A 957 -33.52 13.69 -31.33
C THR A 957 -32.51 13.14 -30.31
N GLY A 958 -32.62 13.61 -29.07
CA GLY A 958 -31.76 13.17 -27.96
C GLY A 958 -30.38 13.84 -27.86
N ILE A 959 -30.02 14.75 -28.78
CA ILE A 959 -28.69 15.37 -28.83
C ILE A 959 -28.79 16.88 -28.63
N ARG A 960 -27.97 17.40 -27.71
CA ARG A 960 -27.87 18.83 -27.33
C ARG A 960 -26.45 19.32 -27.55
N ALA A 961 -26.30 20.63 -27.74
CA ALA A 961 -24.97 21.24 -27.77
C ALA A 961 -24.28 21.19 -26.40
N THR A 962 -22.96 21.21 -26.43
CA THR A 962 -22.09 21.23 -25.25
C THR A 962 -20.92 22.18 -25.49
N PRO A 963 -20.26 22.69 -24.43
CA PRO A 963 -19.08 23.52 -24.58
C PRO A 963 -17.97 22.80 -25.35
N ARG A 964 -17.37 23.45 -26.34
CA ARG A 964 -16.32 22.90 -27.23
C ARG A 964 -15.36 24.00 -27.70
N ALA A 965 -14.15 23.60 -28.09
CA ALA A 965 -13.21 24.52 -28.74
C ALA A 965 -13.72 24.97 -30.13
N PRO A 966 -13.31 26.13 -30.64
CA PRO A 966 -13.67 26.57 -31.99
C PRO A 966 -13.32 25.52 -33.07
N GLY A 967 -14.26 25.24 -33.97
CA GLY A 967 -14.11 24.22 -35.02
C GLY A 967 -14.27 22.77 -34.54
N ARG A 968 -14.32 22.51 -33.22
CA ARG A 968 -14.65 21.20 -32.66
C ARG A 968 -16.17 21.00 -32.66
N GLY A 969 -16.65 19.89 -33.17
CA GLY A 969 -18.09 19.59 -33.19
C GLY A 969 -18.42 18.11 -33.31
N GLU A 970 -19.67 17.76 -33.03
CA GLU A 970 -20.20 16.41 -33.23
C GLU A 970 -20.88 16.32 -34.59
N LEU A 971 -20.29 15.55 -35.51
CA LEU A 971 -20.83 15.28 -36.83
C LEU A 971 -21.77 14.08 -36.76
N ILE A 972 -23.00 14.26 -37.21
CA ILE A 972 -24.09 13.30 -37.08
C ILE A 972 -24.69 13.01 -38.44
N TYR A 973 -24.82 11.71 -38.72
CA TYR A 973 -25.49 11.19 -39.90
C TYR A 973 -26.68 10.30 -39.50
N PRO A 974 -27.87 10.46 -40.11
CA PRO A 974 -29.05 9.66 -39.78
C PRO A 974 -28.83 8.13 -39.89
N LYS A 975 -27.93 7.70 -40.79
CA LYS A 975 -27.59 6.28 -41.01
C LYS A 975 -26.10 5.97 -40.81
N GLY A 976 -25.25 6.98 -40.68
CA GLY A 976 -23.79 6.87 -40.63
C GLY A 976 -23.18 6.95 -39.22
N GLY A 977 -24.02 7.10 -38.18
CA GLY A 977 -23.56 7.25 -36.80
C GLY A 977 -23.17 8.70 -36.46
N ARG A 978 -22.43 8.86 -35.35
CA ARG A 978 -21.96 10.15 -34.85
C ARG A 978 -20.49 10.06 -34.44
N GLN A 979 -19.75 11.15 -34.60
CA GLN A 979 -18.34 11.23 -34.20
C GLN A 979 -17.95 12.68 -33.92
N VAL A 980 -16.99 12.91 -33.01
CA VAL A 980 -16.41 14.24 -32.82
C VAL A 980 -15.42 14.52 -33.94
N ILE A 981 -15.41 15.73 -34.47
CA ILE A 981 -14.52 16.16 -35.54
C ILE A 981 -13.84 17.48 -35.17
N GLN A 982 -12.65 17.72 -35.71
CA GLN A 982 -12.08 19.06 -35.82
C GLN A 982 -12.20 19.53 -37.27
N VAL A 983 -12.92 20.62 -37.47
CA VAL A 983 -13.06 21.29 -38.77
C VAL A 983 -11.71 21.91 -39.15
N ALA A 984 -11.30 21.71 -40.40
CA ALA A 984 -10.07 22.28 -40.91
C ALA A 984 -10.21 23.79 -41.14
N THR A 985 -9.10 24.50 -41.04
CA THR A 985 -8.99 25.90 -41.43
C THR A 985 -8.97 25.99 -42.95
N PRO A 986 -9.86 26.80 -43.57
CA PRO A 986 -9.96 26.90 -45.01
C PRO A 986 -8.69 27.56 -45.60
N PRO A 987 -8.34 27.24 -46.86
CA PRO A 987 -7.25 27.94 -47.54
C PRO A 987 -7.59 29.44 -47.63
N LEU A 988 -6.60 30.28 -47.34
CA LEU A 988 -6.75 31.73 -47.47
C LEU A 988 -6.74 32.12 -48.97
N PRO A 989 -7.66 33.00 -49.42
CA PRO A 989 -7.61 33.55 -50.76
C PRO A 989 -6.31 34.33 -51.01
N GLU A 990 -5.79 34.31 -52.24
CA GLU A 990 -4.60 35.08 -52.59
C GLU A 990 -4.80 36.58 -52.29
N GLY A 991 -3.86 37.17 -51.53
CA GLY A 991 -3.93 38.58 -51.13
C GLY A 991 -4.88 38.90 -49.97
N TYR A 992 -5.57 37.90 -49.41
CA TYR A 992 -6.42 38.07 -48.24
C TYR A 992 -5.61 37.95 -46.94
N SER A 993 -5.44 39.07 -46.23
CA SER A 993 -4.93 39.06 -44.86
C SER A 993 -6.12 39.19 -43.91
N PRO A 994 -6.36 38.23 -43.01
CA PRO A 994 -7.28 38.48 -41.90
C PRO A 994 -6.74 39.69 -41.13
N ILE A 995 -7.59 40.67 -40.82
CA ILE A 995 -7.24 41.73 -39.88
C ILE A 995 -7.03 41.00 -38.56
N SER A 996 -5.76 40.82 -38.16
CA SER A 996 -5.42 40.33 -36.84
C SER A 996 -5.99 41.32 -35.84
N GLY A 997 -6.94 40.88 -35.01
CA GLY A 997 -7.48 41.66 -33.92
C GLY A 997 -6.37 42.05 -32.93
N GLY A 998 -5.71 43.16 -33.21
CA GLY A 998 -5.35 44.13 -32.18
C GLY A 998 -6.49 45.14 -32.16
N ASP A 999 -7.27 45.12 -31.09
CA ASP A 999 -8.20 46.19 -30.78
C ASP A 999 -7.39 47.49 -30.57
N GLU A 1000 -7.40 48.37 -31.57
CA GLU A 1000 -7.38 49.81 -31.34
C GLU A 1000 -8.80 50.34 -31.60
N TRP A 1001 -9.72 50.12 -30.64
CA TRP A 1001 -10.90 50.95 -30.40
C TRP A 1001 -11.32 50.89 -28.94
#